data_AF-A0AAV9R3T6-F1
#
_entry.id   AF-A0AAV9R3T6-F1
#
_cell.length_a   1.000
_cell.length_b   1.000
_cell.length_c   1.000
_cell.angle_alpha   90.00
_cell.angle_beta   90.00
_cell.angle_gamma   90.00
#
_symmetry.space_group_name_H-M   'P 1'
#
loop_
_entity.id
_entity.type
_entity.pdbx_description
1 polymer ?
#
loop_
_entity_poly.entity_id
_entity_poly.type
_entity_poly.pdbx_seq_one_letter_code
_entity_poly.pdbx_strand_id
1 'polypeptide(L)'
;MKLVSWNINGIRTFKGGIKTAVDSLDADIICVQETKVTRDLLDEKTAIVDGYNSYFSYSRGRSGYSGVATYCRDSATPFAAEEGLTGLLNNHERSVGCYGDHTDFSNEELQLLDNEGRAIITQHKIMCQDKEKTVSVINVYCPRADPDKPERKLFKLQFYKLLQSRAEALLKGGSHVIILGDVNTSHRPIDHCDPCDITFQVSKTSPPFKQNQINLSKLNKMELQKMNGHSRDDGFDAVEAMEEHSEFLPHKTGAKKEVHFTDFEGKTSFGMSIFNLSNAIMGSGILGLAYAMSNTGIILFTILLMCIALLSAYSIHLLLKSAGVVGIRVYEQLGNRAFGSPGKILAAIIITVHNIGAMSTYLYIVKSELPLVIQAFFGKHENTGEWFLNGNYLIIIVSAVIILPLALMKRLGYLGYTSGFSLSCMVFFLLSVIYKKFNLPCLFDSSNDTTSAYKEFPSYNGANITCEAKLFTINSEAAYTIPIIAFAFVCHPEVLPIYTELRNANIKRMQAVANVSILAMFVMYLLTAIFGYLTFYAGVEAELLHTYSRVDPLDVLILCVRLAVLVAVTLTVPVVLFPIRRAVLQIFFPDKPFHWARHIIIAFCLIFVVNLLVIFVPSIKDIFGIIGATSAPSLIFILPAIFYIRIVPEDQEPLKSRPKIQAICFAALGFIFMIMSLSFIIINWSTGQSQSIGGH
;
A
#
# COMPACT_ATOMS: atom_id res chain seq x y z
N MET A 1 -8.12 -16.58 -48.02
CA MET A 1 -7.61 -15.47 -47.19
C MET A 1 -7.97 -15.76 -45.74
N LYS A 2 -6.97 -15.95 -44.88
CA LYS A 2 -7.10 -16.18 -43.44
C LYS A 2 -6.70 -14.91 -42.70
N LEU A 3 -7.62 -14.37 -41.91
CA LEU A 3 -7.41 -13.19 -41.08
C LEU A 3 -7.32 -13.60 -39.62
N VAL A 4 -6.37 -13.02 -38.88
CA VAL A 4 -6.23 -13.19 -37.44
C VAL A 4 -6.24 -11.83 -36.77
N SER A 5 -6.97 -11.72 -35.67
CA SER A 5 -6.97 -10.55 -34.80
C SER A 5 -6.46 -10.97 -33.43
N TRP A 6 -5.54 -10.19 -32.85
CA TRP A 6 -4.97 -10.50 -31.55
C TRP A 6 -4.65 -9.21 -30.77
N ASN A 7 -5.30 -9.03 -29.63
CA ASN A 7 -4.86 -8.06 -28.63
C ASN A 7 -3.63 -8.64 -27.89
N ILE A 8 -2.46 -8.03 -28.13
CA ILE A 8 -1.16 -8.53 -27.67
C ILE A 8 -0.63 -7.82 -26.42
N ASN A 9 -1.29 -6.73 -25.99
CA ASN A 9 -0.93 -5.95 -24.80
C ASN A 9 0.59 -5.68 -24.69
N GLY A 10 1.15 -5.14 -25.78
CA GLY A 10 2.55 -4.75 -25.93
C GLY A 10 3.27 -5.56 -27.01
N ILE A 11 3.70 -4.92 -28.10
CA ILE A 11 4.39 -5.62 -29.20
C ILE A 11 5.81 -6.09 -28.85
N ARG A 12 6.40 -5.49 -27.81
CA ARG A 12 7.74 -5.85 -27.32
C ARG A 12 7.72 -7.01 -26.33
N THR A 13 6.55 -7.53 -25.96
CA THR A 13 6.41 -8.66 -25.03
C THR A 13 6.90 -9.99 -25.63
N PHE A 14 7.01 -10.07 -26.96
CA PHE A 14 7.47 -11.25 -27.69
C PHE A 14 8.98 -11.50 -27.54
N LYS A 15 9.36 -12.36 -26.57
CA LYS A 15 10.76 -12.73 -26.29
C LYS A 15 11.51 -13.39 -27.46
N GLY A 16 10.79 -14.00 -28.42
CA GLY A 16 11.34 -14.61 -29.64
C GLY A 16 11.40 -13.66 -30.85
N GLY A 17 11.01 -12.39 -30.68
CA GLY A 17 10.75 -11.46 -31.76
C GLY A 17 9.37 -11.68 -32.39
N ILE A 18 8.82 -10.62 -32.99
CA ILE A 18 7.47 -10.66 -33.58
C ILE A 18 7.35 -11.67 -34.73
N LYS A 19 8.45 -11.89 -35.48
CA LYS A 19 8.50 -12.83 -36.62
C LYS A 19 8.04 -14.23 -36.25
N THR A 20 8.57 -14.80 -35.16
CA THR A 20 8.21 -16.16 -34.74
C THR A 20 6.72 -16.25 -34.36
N ALA A 21 6.17 -15.19 -33.76
CA ALA A 21 4.75 -15.15 -33.41
C ALA A 21 3.87 -15.08 -34.66
N VAL A 22 4.17 -14.15 -35.58
CA VAL A 22 3.43 -13.95 -36.82
C VAL A 22 3.49 -15.21 -37.71
N ASP A 23 4.66 -15.86 -37.83
CA ASP A 23 4.83 -17.13 -38.54
C ASP A 23 3.98 -18.25 -37.95
N SER A 24 3.88 -18.32 -36.61
CA SER A 24 3.13 -19.39 -35.92
C SER A 24 1.61 -19.31 -36.10
N LEU A 25 1.07 -18.12 -36.41
CA LEU A 25 -0.37 -17.93 -36.62
C LEU A 25 -0.83 -18.47 -37.98
N ASP A 26 0.10 -18.62 -38.92
CA ASP A 26 -0.12 -19.07 -40.30
C ASP A 26 -1.32 -18.36 -40.95
N ALA A 27 -1.29 -17.04 -41.01
CA ALA A 27 -2.38 -16.23 -41.56
C ALA A 27 -1.89 -15.28 -42.65
N ASP A 28 -2.79 -14.89 -43.54
CA ASP A 28 -2.50 -13.96 -44.65
C ASP A 28 -2.46 -12.52 -44.14
N ILE A 29 -3.36 -12.17 -43.21
CA ILE A 29 -3.46 -10.84 -42.59
C ILE A 29 -3.56 -11.02 -41.08
N ILE A 30 -2.63 -10.41 -40.35
CA ILE A 30 -2.54 -10.48 -38.88
C ILE A 30 -2.66 -9.07 -38.33
N CYS A 31 -3.74 -8.83 -37.60
CA CYS A 31 -4.09 -7.54 -37.03
C CYS A 31 -3.88 -7.59 -35.52
N VAL A 32 -2.87 -6.87 -35.03
CA VAL A 32 -2.57 -6.77 -33.62
C VAL A 32 -3.09 -5.47 -33.00
N GLN A 33 -3.60 -5.56 -31.78
CA GLN A 33 -4.08 -4.43 -30.98
C GLN A 33 -3.25 -4.28 -29.70
N GLU A 34 -3.28 -3.09 -29.10
CA GLU A 34 -2.44 -2.72 -27.95
C GLU A 34 -0.95 -2.90 -28.24
N THR A 35 -0.45 -2.36 -29.35
CA THR A 35 0.99 -2.46 -29.65
C THR A 35 1.87 -1.73 -28.64
N LYS A 36 1.33 -0.70 -27.96
CA LYS A 36 1.98 0.10 -26.89
C LYS A 36 3.39 0.57 -27.25
N VAL A 37 3.60 0.90 -28.52
CA VAL A 37 4.87 1.38 -29.05
C VAL A 37 4.64 2.74 -29.72
N THR A 38 5.64 3.62 -29.66
CA THR A 38 5.68 4.85 -30.46
C THR A 38 6.66 4.68 -31.61
N ARG A 39 6.54 5.56 -32.62
CA ARG A 39 7.39 5.50 -33.81
C ARG A 39 8.89 5.48 -33.48
N ASP A 40 9.32 6.22 -32.47
CA ASP A 40 10.73 6.33 -32.06
C ASP A 40 11.26 5.09 -31.34
N LEU A 41 10.35 4.28 -30.75
CA LEU A 41 10.69 3.08 -30.00
C LEU A 41 10.54 1.79 -30.83
N LEU A 42 10.08 1.91 -32.07
CA LEU A 42 9.92 0.79 -32.98
C LEU A 42 11.28 0.38 -33.55
N ASP A 43 11.70 -0.84 -33.25
CA ASP A 43 12.92 -1.42 -33.79
C ASP A 43 12.68 -2.00 -35.20
N GLU A 44 13.74 -1.98 -36.02
CA GLU A 44 13.71 -2.44 -37.42
C GLU A 44 13.17 -3.87 -37.56
N LYS A 45 13.53 -4.77 -36.65
CA LYS A 45 13.09 -6.18 -36.67
C LYS A 45 11.60 -6.36 -36.40
N THR A 46 10.96 -5.38 -35.75
CA THR A 46 9.52 -5.38 -35.49
C THR A 46 8.76 -4.68 -36.62
N ALA A 47 9.38 -3.67 -37.23
CA ALA A 47 8.82 -2.92 -38.35
C ALA A 47 8.89 -3.71 -39.66
N ILE A 48 10.03 -4.33 -39.93
CA ILE A 48 10.36 -5.05 -41.17
C ILE A 48 10.48 -6.53 -40.82
N VAL A 49 9.42 -7.28 -41.07
CA VAL A 49 9.35 -8.70 -40.80
C VAL A 49 9.44 -9.44 -42.13
N ASP A 50 10.49 -10.25 -42.31
CA ASP A 50 10.70 -11.00 -43.56
C ASP A 50 9.45 -11.80 -43.94
N GLY A 51 8.95 -11.60 -45.17
CA GLY A 51 7.75 -12.25 -45.70
C GLY A 51 6.44 -11.50 -45.43
N TYR A 52 6.49 -10.35 -44.74
CA TYR A 52 5.32 -9.56 -44.38
C TYR A 52 5.53 -8.05 -44.62
N ASN A 53 4.46 -7.40 -45.04
CA ASN A 53 4.30 -5.95 -45.12
C ASN A 53 3.59 -5.46 -43.86
N SER A 54 4.22 -4.55 -43.12
CA SER A 54 3.74 -4.08 -41.82
C SER A 54 3.19 -2.66 -41.92
N TYR A 55 2.01 -2.44 -41.35
CA TYR A 55 1.36 -1.14 -41.25
C TYR A 55 1.10 -0.83 -39.78
N PHE A 56 1.38 0.39 -39.34
CA PHE A 56 1.26 0.77 -37.93
C PHE A 56 0.50 2.07 -37.73
N SER A 57 -0.16 2.16 -36.59
CA SER A 57 -0.76 3.39 -36.08
C SER A 57 -0.40 3.54 -34.62
N TYR A 58 0.02 4.74 -34.26
CA TYR A 58 0.57 5.03 -32.93
C TYR A 58 -0.19 6.17 -32.28
N SER A 59 -0.32 6.10 -30.96
CA SER A 59 -0.73 7.25 -30.17
C SER A 59 0.30 8.38 -30.28
N ARG A 60 -0.16 9.55 -30.74
CA ARG A 60 0.66 10.78 -30.88
C ARG A 60 0.66 11.63 -29.61
N GLY A 61 -0.40 11.55 -28.81
CA GLY A 61 -0.53 12.35 -27.59
C GLY A 61 0.05 11.70 -26.34
N ARG A 62 0.20 10.37 -26.32
CA ARG A 62 0.68 9.60 -25.15
C ARG A 62 1.53 8.41 -25.59
N SER A 63 2.80 8.38 -25.18
CA SER A 63 3.70 7.26 -25.47
C SER A 63 3.22 5.98 -24.79
N GLY A 64 3.30 4.84 -25.48
CA GLY A 64 2.94 3.52 -24.92
C GLY A 64 1.47 3.32 -24.54
N TYR A 65 0.58 4.24 -24.92
CA TYR A 65 -0.82 4.25 -24.47
C TYR A 65 -1.76 3.37 -25.29
N SER A 66 -1.69 3.49 -26.62
CA SER A 66 -2.50 2.73 -27.57
C SER A 66 -1.79 2.64 -28.91
N GLY A 67 -2.21 1.68 -29.71
CA GLY A 67 -1.68 1.46 -31.04
C GLY A 67 -2.22 0.17 -31.63
N VAL A 68 -2.23 0.11 -32.94
CA VAL A 68 -2.57 -1.10 -33.71
C VAL A 68 -1.50 -1.33 -34.76
N ALA A 69 -1.30 -2.57 -35.17
CA ALA A 69 -0.48 -2.89 -36.33
C ALA A 69 -1.09 -4.02 -37.15
N THR A 70 -0.85 -4.00 -38.46
CA THR A 70 -1.36 -5.00 -39.39
C THR A 70 -0.18 -5.54 -40.19
N TYR A 71 0.07 -6.84 -40.07
CA TYR A 71 1.06 -7.58 -40.84
C TYR A 71 0.36 -8.33 -41.95
N CYS A 72 0.69 -8.05 -43.20
CA CYS A 72 0.14 -8.71 -44.38
C CYS A 72 1.24 -9.57 -45.02
N ARG A 73 1.01 -10.86 -45.20
CA ARG A 73 1.96 -11.73 -45.93
C ARG A 73 2.17 -11.18 -47.34
N ASP A 74 3.35 -11.36 -47.93
CA ASP A 74 3.66 -10.83 -49.28
C ASP A 74 2.61 -11.22 -50.34
N SER A 75 2.06 -12.44 -50.24
CA SER A 75 0.97 -12.95 -51.09
C SER A 75 -0.37 -12.23 -50.94
N ALA A 76 -0.54 -11.45 -49.88
CA ALA A 76 -1.76 -10.72 -49.52
C ALA A 76 -1.45 -9.23 -49.24
N THR A 77 -0.49 -8.65 -49.97
CA THR A 77 -0.12 -7.24 -49.83
C THR A 77 -1.28 -6.34 -50.24
N PRO A 78 -1.69 -5.35 -49.42
CA PRO A 78 -2.77 -4.45 -49.77
C PRO A 78 -2.34 -3.47 -50.87
N PHE A 79 -3.27 -3.11 -51.75
CA PHE A 79 -3.03 -2.10 -52.79
C PHE A 79 -3.19 -0.66 -52.25
N ALA A 80 -3.90 -0.49 -51.13
CA ALA A 80 -4.04 0.76 -50.40
C ALA A 80 -4.08 0.51 -48.89
N ALA A 81 -3.47 1.41 -48.11
CA ALA A 81 -3.47 1.34 -46.66
C ALA A 81 -3.50 2.75 -46.06
N GLU A 82 -4.19 2.91 -44.94
CA GLU A 82 -4.38 4.21 -44.30
C GLU A 82 -4.34 4.11 -42.77
N GLU A 83 -3.68 5.09 -42.16
CA GLU A 83 -3.63 5.27 -40.71
C GLU A 83 -4.83 6.11 -40.24
N GLY A 84 -5.54 5.64 -39.23
CA GLY A 84 -6.74 6.30 -38.70
C GLY A 84 -8.01 5.99 -39.50
N LEU A 85 -9.08 6.68 -39.15
CA LEU A 85 -10.40 6.56 -39.78
C LEU A 85 -10.75 7.76 -40.67
N THR A 86 -10.10 8.90 -40.46
CA THR A 86 -10.50 10.19 -41.07
C THR A 86 -9.70 10.53 -42.34
N GLY A 87 -8.54 9.89 -42.54
CA GLY A 87 -7.60 10.26 -43.59
C GLY A 87 -6.75 11.50 -43.31
N LEU A 88 -6.96 12.20 -42.19
CA LEU A 88 -6.23 13.43 -41.85
C LEU A 88 -4.75 13.20 -41.50
N LEU A 89 -4.38 11.96 -41.16
CA LEU A 89 -3.01 11.62 -40.75
C LEU A 89 -2.07 11.33 -41.93
N ASN A 90 -2.59 11.21 -43.16
CA ASN A 90 -1.86 10.66 -44.29
C ASN A 90 -1.63 11.71 -45.39
N ASN A 91 -0.38 11.87 -45.83
CA ASN A 91 0.02 12.83 -46.88
C ASN A 91 0.45 12.16 -48.21
N HIS A 92 0.15 10.86 -48.41
CA HIS A 92 0.66 10.08 -49.54
C HIS A 92 -0.42 9.63 -50.54
N GLU A 93 0.00 9.44 -51.80
CA GLU A 93 -0.82 9.15 -53.00
C GLU A 93 -1.61 7.82 -52.98
N ARG A 94 -1.47 6.97 -51.94
CA ARG A 94 -2.15 5.66 -51.82
C ARG A 94 -3.18 5.63 -50.68
N SER A 95 -4.00 6.67 -50.57
CA SER A 95 -5.07 6.73 -49.58
C SER A 95 -6.23 5.78 -49.91
N VAL A 96 -6.95 5.34 -48.88
CA VAL A 96 -8.07 4.39 -49.03
C VAL A 96 -9.33 5.09 -49.56
N GLY A 97 -9.47 6.41 -49.32
CA GLY A 97 -10.63 7.19 -49.77
C GLY A 97 -11.93 6.78 -49.06
N CYS A 98 -13.09 7.33 -49.48
CA CYS A 98 -14.43 7.01 -48.95
C CYS A 98 -14.69 7.39 -47.46
N TYR A 99 -14.48 8.66 -47.09
CA TYR A 99 -14.53 9.13 -45.69
C TYR A 99 -15.94 9.22 -45.09
N GLY A 100 -16.97 9.36 -45.92
CA GLY A 100 -18.35 9.50 -45.46
C GLY A 100 -18.68 10.93 -45.07
N ASP A 101 -19.82 11.11 -44.41
CA ASP A 101 -20.24 12.42 -43.88
C ASP A 101 -19.67 12.60 -42.46
N HIS A 102 -18.97 13.72 -42.26
CA HIS A 102 -18.36 14.11 -40.98
C HIS A 102 -18.93 15.44 -40.46
N THR A 103 -20.05 15.94 -40.99
CA THR A 103 -20.66 17.22 -40.60
C THR A 103 -20.96 17.35 -39.10
N ASP A 104 -21.11 16.21 -38.40
CA ASP A 104 -21.34 16.15 -36.96
C ASP A 104 -20.08 16.32 -36.10
N PHE A 105 -18.89 16.41 -36.71
CA PHE A 105 -17.61 16.52 -36.01
C PHE A 105 -16.87 17.80 -36.40
N SER A 106 -16.19 18.43 -35.44
CA SER A 106 -15.21 19.46 -35.76
C SER A 106 -13.91 18.84 -36.28
N ASN A 107 -13.11 19.60 -37.05
CA ASN A 107 -11.79 19.14 -37.51
C ASN A 107 -10.86 18.79 -36.33
N GLU A 108 -10.98 19.50 -35.21
CA GLU A 108 -10.22 19.23 -34.00
C GLU A 108 -10.63 17.88 -33.36
N GLU A 109 -11.93 17.59 -33.32
CA GLU A 109 -12.44 16.31 -32.79
C GLU A 109 -11.98 15.12 -33.65
N LEU A 110 -12.04 15.25 -34.98
CA LEU A 110 -11.55 14.23 -35.90
C LEU A 110 -10.06 13.96 -35.70
N GLN A 111 -9.26 15.02 -35.56
CA GLN A 111 -7.83 14.90 -35.33
C GLN A 111 -7.53 14.26 -33.97
N LEU A 112 -8.28 14.61 -32.91
CA LEU A 112 -8.14 14.00 -31.58
C LEU A 112 -8.45 12.50 -31.58
N LEU A 113 -9.48 12.06 -32.31
CA LEU A 113 -9.86 10.65 -32.40
C LEU A 113 -8.77 9.81 -33.09
N ASP A 114 -8.24 10.29 -34.21
CA ASP A 114 -7.18 9.60 -34.96
C ASP A 114 -5.82 9.68 -34.26
N ASN A 115 -5.54 10.74 -33.52
CA ASN A 115 -4.29 10.90 -32.76
C ASN A 115 -4.07 9.85 -31.65
N GLU A 116 -5.10 9.11 -31.20
CA GLU A 116 -4.90 7.97 -30.29
C GLU A 116 -4.37 6.71 -30.99
N GLY A 117 -4.28 6.70 -32.33
CA GLY A 117 -3.64 5.62 -33.09
C GLY A 117 -4.39 4.28 -33.03
N ARG A 118 -5.72 4.34 -33.00
CA ARG A 118 -6.57 3.18 -32.69
C ARG A 118 -7.08 2.41 -33.90
N ALA A 119 -6.75 2.83 -35.12
CA ALA A 119 -7.28 2.21 -36.32
C ALA A 119 -6.26 2.20 -37.47
N ILE A 120 -6.27 1.11 -38.23
CA ILE A 120 -5.61 1.01 -39.55
C ILE A 120 -6.57 0.35 -40.51
N ILE A 121 -6.61 0.86 -41.73
CA ILE A 121 -7.38 0.30 -42.82
C ILE A 121 -6.43 -0.23 -43.88
N THR A 122 -6.65 -1.47 -44.34
CA THR A 122 -5.93 -2.05 -45.48
C THR A 122 -6.93 -2.57 -46.50
N GLN A 123 -6.68 -2.31 -47.79
CA GLN A 123 -7.54 -2.77 -48.89
C GLN A 123 -6.84 -3.82 -49.75
N HIS A 124 -7.56 -4.91 -49.98
CA HIS A 124 -7.09 -6.11 -50.65
C HIS A 124 -8.02 -6.45 -51.81
N LYS A 125 -7.46 -7.06 -52.87
CA LYS A 125 -8.22 -7.61 -53.98
C LYS A 125 -8.34 -9.12 -53.79
N ILE A 126 -9.56 -9.63 -53.83
CA ILE A 126 -9.82 -11.07 -53.75
C ILE A 126 -10.62 -11.53 -54.96
N MET A 127 -10.36 -12.76 -55.41
CA MET A 127 -11.14 -13.41 -56.45
C MET A 127 -12.25 -14.23 -55.80
N CYS A 128 -13.51 -13.89 -56.12
CA CYS A 128 -14.68 -14.68 -55.72
C CYS A 128 -15.48 -15.03 -56.96
N GLN A 129 -15.63 -16.33 -57.27
CA GLN A 129 -16.46 -16.82 -58.39
C GLN A 129 -16.14 -16.09 -59.72
N ASP A 130 -14.86 -16.01 -60.06
CA ASP A 130 -14.32 -15.34 -61.26
C ASP A 130 -14.57 -13.82 -61.37
N LYS A 131 -14.95 -13.17 -60.26
CA LYS A 131 -15.03 -11.70 -60.15
C LYS A 131 -14.04 -11.18 -59.12
N GLU A 132 -13.26 -10.18 -59.50
CA GLU A 132 -12.41 -9.43 -58.58
C GLU A 132 -13.30 -8.56 -57.68
N LYS A 133 -13.11 -8.68 -56.36
CA LYS A 133 -13.80 -7.87 -55.35
C LYS A 133 -12.78 -7.21 -54.43
N THR A 134 -13.07 -5.99 -54.02
CA THR A 134 -12.29 -5.27 -53.01
C THR A 134 -12.78 -5.64 -51.61
N VAL A 135 -11.83 -5.94 -50.71
CA VAL A 135 -12.08 -6.14 -49.28
C VAL A 135 -11.31 -5.10 -48.50
N SER A 136 -11.99 -4.35 -47.64
CA SER A 136 -11.38 -3.42 -46.69
C SER A 136 -11.36 -4.04 -45.31
N VAL A 137 -10.16 -4.22 -44.76
CA VAL A 137 -9.96 -4.72 -43.40
C VAL A 137 -9.66 -3.54 -42.50
N ILE A 138 -10.50 -3.32 -41.49
CA ILE A 138 -10.35 -2.28 -40.47
C ILE A 138 -9.90 -2.96 -39.18
N ASN A 139 -8.62 -2.81 -38.85
CA ASN A 139 -8.04 -3.22 -37.59
C ASN A 139 -8.29 -2.13 -36.54
N VAL A 140 -9.04 -2.44 -35.48
CA VAL A 140 -9.47 -1.45 -34.48
C VAL A 140 -9.11 -1.83 -33.04
N TYR A 141 -8.72 -0.83 -32.25
CA TYR A 141 -8.60 -0.90 -30.80
C TYR A 141 -9.48 0.17 -30.15
N CYS A 142 -10.76 -0.16 -29.94
CA CYS A 142 -11.75 0.80 -29.50
C CYS A 142 -11.49 1.31 -28.07
N PRO A 143 -11.81 2.58 -27.76
CA PRO A 143 -11.59 3.12 -26.42
C PRO A 143 -12.35 2.37 -25.32
N ARG A 144 -11.70 2.15 -24.18
CA ARG A 144 -12.35 1.69 -22.95
C ARG A 144 -13.12 2.84 -22.30
N ALA A 145 -14.30 2.52 -21.76
CA ALA A 145 -15.02 3.43 -20.87
C ALA A 145 -14.49 3.27 -19.44
N ASP A 146 -14.07 4.38 -18.84
CA ASP A 146 -13.59 4.44 -17.46
C ASP A 146 -14.72 4.99 -16.57
N PRO A 147 -15.22 4.23 -15.57
CA PRO A 147 -16.28 4.69 -14.67
C PRO A 147 -15.93 5.98 -13.92
N ASP A 148 -14.65 6.22 -13.67
CA ASP A 148 -14.17 7.38 -12.92
C ASP A 148 -13.98 8.62 -13.83
N LYS A 149 -14.10 8.47 -15.16
CA LYS A 149 -13.87 9.54 -16.16
C LYS A 149 -14.99 9.60 -17.21
N PRO A 150 -16.06 10.38 -16.99
CA PRO A 150 -17.21 10.43 -17.89
C PRO A 150 -16.84 10.89 -19.31
N GLU A 151 -15.79 11.71 -19.49
CA GLU A 151 -15.31 12.14 -20.80
C GLU A 151 -14.83 10.97 -21.68
N ARG A 152 -14.31 9.88 -21.10
CA ARG A 152 -13.89 8.69 -21.85
C ARG A 152 -15.07 7.92 -22.44
N LYS A 153 -16.22 7.95 -21.76
CA LYS A 153 -17.45 7.38 -22.29
C LYS A 153 -17.92 8.15 -23.52
N LEU A 154 -17.85 9.49 -23.48
CA LEU A 154 -18.20 10.34 -24.63
C LEU A 154 -17.25 10.10 -25.81
N PHE A 155 -15.93 10.09 -25.55
CA PHE A 155 -14.90 9.80 -26.55
C PHE A 155 -15.12 8.44 -27.22
N LYS A 156 -15.46 7.40 -26.43
CA LYS A 156 -15.80 6.06 -26.96
C LYS A 156 -16.99 6.10 -27.92
N LEU A 157 -18.06 6.81 -27.58
CA LEU A 157 -19.24 6.93 -28.44
C LEU A 157 -18.95 7.70 -29.73
N GLN A 158 -18.17 8.77 -29.65
CA GLN A 158 -17.71 9.52 -30.83
C GLN A 158 -16.86 8.65 -31.76
N PHE A 159 -15.92 7.87 -31.21
CA PHE A 159 -15.12 6.92 -31.97
C PHE A 159 -15.97 5.86 -32.68
N TYR A 160 -17.00 5.31 -32.01
CA TYR A 160 -17.92 4.36 -32.64
C TYR A 160 -18.72 4.96 -33.79
N LYS A 161 -19.22 6.19 -33.61
CA LYS A 161 -19.93 6.89 -34.67
C LYS A 161 -19.04 7.12 -35.89
N LEU A 162 -17.78 7.50 -35.67
CA LEU A 162 -16.80 7.68 -36.74
C LEU A 162 -16.47 6.34 -37.44
N LEU A 163 -16.21 5.28 -36.67
CA LEU A 163 -15.95 3.94 -37.19
C LEU A 163 -17.12 3.42 -38.04
N GLN A 164 -18.36 3.63 -37.58
CA GLN A 164 -19.56 3.26 -38.32
C GLN A 164 -19.67 4.05 -39.62
N SER A 165 -19.54 5.39 -39.57
CA SER A 165 -19.62 6.24 -40.78
C SER A 165 -18.57 5.82 -41.82
N ARG A 166 -17.34 5.56 -41.37
CA ARG A 166 -16.23 5.09 -42.21
C ARG A 166 -16.53 3.75 -42.86
N ALA A 167 -17.03 2.78 -42.10
CA ALA A 167 -17.38 1.46 -42.60
C ALA A 167 -18.54 1.52 -43.61
N GLU A 168 -19.58 2.31 -43.33
CA GLU A 168 -20.72 2.50 -44.24
C GLU A 168 -20.30 3.18 -45.56
N ALA A 169 -19.39 4.15 -45.49
CA ALA A 169 -18.87 4.83 -46.67
C ALA A 169 -18.06 3.89 -47.58
N LEU A 170 -17.21 3.03 -46.99
CA LEU A 170 -16.48 2.00 -47.74
C LEU A 170 -17.41 0.96 -48.37
N LEU A 171 -18.47 0.57 -47.65
CA LEU A 171 -19.47 -0.37 -48.15
C LEU A 171 -20.28 0.21 -49.32
N LYS A 172 -20.66 1.50 -49.23
CA LYS A 172 -21.29 2.24 -50.34
C LYS A 172 -20.35 2.41 -51.53
N GLY A 173 -19.04 2.51 -51.29
CA GLY A 173 -18.00 2.53 -52.31
C GLY A 173 -17.80 1.19 -53.04
N GLY A 174 -18.60 0.16 -52.73
CA GLY A 174 -18.54 -1.15 -53.38
C GLY A 174 -17.52 -2.13 -52.78
N SER A 175 -16.89 -1.77 -51.65
CA SER A 175 -15.97 -2.64 -50.91
C SER A 175 -16.71 -3.56 -49.94
N HIS A 176 -16.20 -4.77 -49.74
CA HIS A 176 -16.61 -5.63 -48.63
C HIS A 176 -15.82 -5.26 -47.37
N VAL A 177 -16.50 -4.86 -46.29
CA VAL A 177 -15.83 -4.33 -45.09
C VAL A 177 -15.79 -5.39 -43.99
N ILE A 178 -14.59 -5.66 -43.47
CA ILE A 178 -14.35 -6.51 -42.30
C ILE A 178 -13.80 -5.63 -41.19
N ILE A 179 -14.55 -5.48 -40.11
CA ILE A 179 -14.09 -4.81 -38.88
C ILE A 179 -13.67 -5.89 -37.90
N LEU A 180 -12.43 -5.83 -37.43
CA LEU A 180 -11.86 -6.80 -36.51
C LEU A 180 -10.92 -6.13 -35.53
N GLY A 181 -10.79 -6.70 -34.34
CA GLY A 181 -10.01 -6.13 -33.25
C GLY A 181 -10.78 -6.14 -31.94
N ASP A 182 -10.26 -5.38 -30.98
CA ASP A 182 -10.87 -5.27 -29.66
C ASP A 182 -11.83 -4.08 -29.63
N VAL A 183 -13.12 -4.40 -29.58
CA VAL A 183 -14.21 -3.41 -29.55
C VAL A 183 -14.42 -2.86 -28.14
N ASN A 184 -13.85 -3.47 -27.10
CA ASN A 184 -14.02 -3.05 -25.70
C ASN A 184 -15.50 -2.96 -25.26
N THR A 185 -16.35 -3.82 -25.81
CA THR A 185 -17.78 -3.90 -25.48
C THR A 185 -18.25 -5.35 -25.50
N SER A 186 -18.90 -5.77 -24.42
CA SER A 186 -19.63 -7.04 -24.35
C SER A 186 -20.96 -6.90 -25.11
N HIS A 187 -21.25 -7.85 -26.00
CA HIS A 187 -22.51 -7.83 -26.76
C HIS A 187 -23.70 -8.15 -25.84
N ARG A 188 -23.55 -9.13 -24.97
CA ARG A 188 -24.55 -9.53 -23.98
C ARG A 188 -23.98 -9.43 -22.57
N PRO A 189 -24.83 -9.32 -21.53
CA PRO A 189 -24.40 -9.34 -20.14
C PRO A 189 -23.55 -10.57 -19.79
N ILE A 190 -23.85 -11.73 -20.38
CA ILE A 190 -23.10 -12.98 -20.18
C ILE A 190 -21.68 -12.94 -20.76
N ASP A 191 -21.41 -12.04 -21.72
CA ASP A 191 -20.10 -11.84 -22.32
C ASP A 191 -19.24 -10.85 -21.49
N HIS A 192 -19.76 -10.40 -20.34
CA HIS A 192 -19.02 -9.58 -19.38
C HIS A 192 -18.33 -10.50 -18.35
N CYS A 193 -17.14 -10.14 -17.89
CA CYS A 193 -16.39 -10.94 -16.90
C CYS A 193 -17.11 -11.08 -15.55
N ASP A 194 -18.02 -10.14 -15.25
CA ASP A 194 -18.93 -10.17 -14.10
C ASP A 194 -20.38 -10.00 -14.57
N PRO A 195 -21.08 -11.09 -14.95
CA PRO A 195 -22.43 -11.01 -15.49
C PRO A 195 -23.50 -10.66 -14.43
N CYS A 196 -23.18 -10.83 -13.12
CA CYS A 196 -24.13 -10.66 -12.03
C CYS A 196 -24.30 -9.20 -11.54
N ASP A 197 -23.39 -8.29 -11.89
CA ASP A 197 -23.42 -6.88 -11.47
C ASP A 197 -24.22 -5.97 -12.42
N ILE A 198 -24.81 -6.53 -13.48
CA ILE A 198 -25.52 -5.78 -14.51
C ILE A 198 -26.99 -5.60 -14.10
N THR A 199 -27.24 -4.83 -13.03
CA THR A 199 -28.53 -4.15 -12.88
C THR A 199 -28.56 -2.97 -13.85
N PHE A 200 -29.03 -3.18 -15.07
CA PHE A 200 -29.50 -2.07 -15.89
C PHE A 200 -30.62 -1.36 -15.11
N GLN A 201 -30.43 -0.08 -14.81
CA GLN A 201 -31.55 0.83 -14.61
C GLN A 201 -32.30 0.93 -15.94
N VAL A 202 -33.11 -0.08 -16.25
CA VAL A 202 -34.18 0.06 -17.23
C VAL A 202 -35.21 0.96 -16.55
N SER A 203 -35.13 2.27 -16.83
CA SER A 203 -36.28 3.12 -16.63
C SER A 203 -37.42 2.52 -17.46
N LYS A 204 -38.44 1.99 -16.78
CA LYS A 204 -39.66 1.44 -17.39
C LYS A 204 -40.49 2.58 -17.99
N THR A 205 -39.98 3.24 -19.02
CA THR A 205 -40.77 4.13 -19.89
C THR A 205 -40.05 4.32 -21.22
N SER A 206 -40.09 3.32 -22.10
CA SER A 206 -40.05 3.56 -23.55
C SER A 206 -40.53 2.31 -24.31
N PRO A 207 -41.43 2.45 -25.31
CA PRO A 207 -41.81 1.36 -26.19
C PRO A 207 -40.65 1.00 -27.16
N PRO A 208 -40.70 -0.14 -27.86
CA PRO A 208 -39.58 -0.63 -28.65
C PRO A 208 -39.13 0.41 -29.69
N PHE A 209 -37.81 0.64 -29.76
CA PHE A 209 -37.15 1.56 -30.67
C PHE A 209 -37.51 1.22 -32.13
N LYS A 210 -38.49 1.95 -32.68
CA LYS A 210 -38.52 2.27 -34.11
C LYS A 210 -37.62 3.48 -34.34
N GLN A 211 -36.85 3.37 -35.41
CA GLN A 211 -35.98 4.38 -36.01
C GLN A 211 -36.67 5.74 -36.05
N ASN A 212 -36.16 6.72 -35.29
CA ASN A 212 -36.38 8.14 -35.54
C ASN A 212 -35.34 9.01 -34.80
N GLN A 213 -34.85 10.02 -35.51
CA GLN A 213 -33.79 10.96 -35.15
C GLN A 213 -33.99 11.60 -33.76
N ILE A 214 -32.97 11.54 -32.91
CA ILE A 214 -32.89 12.36 -31.68
C ILE A 214 -32.03 13.59 -31.99
N ASN A 215 -32.62 14.76 -31.80
CA ASN A 215 -32.07 16.06 -32.12
C ASN A 215 -31.16 16.54 -30.96
N LEU A 216 -29.83 16.38 -31.11
CA LEU A 216 -28.80 16.70 -30.09
C LEU A 216 -28.56 18.20 -29.84
N SER A 217 -29.27 19.09 -30.54
CA SER A 217 -29.02 20.54 -30.51
C SER A 217 -29.42 21.26 -29.21
N LYS A 218 -30.22 20.63 -28.33
CA LYS A 218 -30.75 21.28 -27.11
C LYS A 218 -29.92 21.05 -25.84
N LEU A 219 -29.01 20.07 -25.80
CA LEU A 219 -28.22 19.79 -24.58
C LEU A 219 -26.94 20.64 -24.50
N ASN A 220 -26.41 21.11 -25.64
CA ASN A 220 -25.14 21.84 -25.69
C ASN A 220 -25.18 23.31 -25.22
N LYS A 221 -26.36 23.90 -24.95
CA LYS A 221 -26.47 25.34 -24.64
C LYS A 221 -26.49 25.69 -23.14
N MET A 222 -26.70 24.73 -22.24
CA MET A 222 -26.85 25.05 -20.81
C MET A 222 -25.58 24.88 -19.97
N GLU A 223 -24.56 24.16 -20.45
CA GLU A 223 -23.33 23.90 -19.68
C GLU A 223 -22.08 24.62 -20.23
N LEU A 224 -22.13 25.16 -21.45
CA LEU A 224 -20.98 25.85 -22.07
C LEU A 224 -20.72 27.28 -21.53
N GLN A 225 -21.59 27.85 -20.69
CA GLN A 225 -21.43 29.22 -20.17
C GLN A 225 -20.71 29.30 -18.82
N LYS A 226 -20.28 28.19 -18.22
CA LYS A 226 -19.62 28.19 -16.89
C LYS A 226 -18.12 27.87 -16.88
N MET A 227 -17.47 27.69 -18.04
CA MET A 227 -16.05 27.25 -18.10
C MET A 227 -15.07 28.17 -18.84
N ASN A 228 -15.43 29.41 -19.18
CA ASN A 228 -14.44 30.39 -19.65
C ASN A 228 -13.96 31.27 -18.51
N GLY A 229 -12.95 30.79 -17.78
CA GLY A 229 -12.27 31.53 -16.73
C GLY A 229 -10.92 30.92 -16.38
N HIS A 230 -9.87 31.48 -16.99
CA HIS A 230 -8.45 31.40 -16.65
C HIS A 230 -7.61 30.20 -17.10
N SER A 231 -6.85 30.50 -18.15
CA SER A 231 -5.67 29.83 -18.69
C SER A 231 -4.37 30.26 -17.98
N ARG A 232 -3.30 29.46 -18.21
CA ARG A 232 -1.83 29.67 -18.01
C ARG A 232 -1.25 29.19 -16.67
N ASP A 233 -0.10 28.51 -16.60
CA ASP A 233 0.79 27.86 -17.57
C ASP A 233 1.77 26.95 -16.77
N ASP A 234 2.50 26.11 -17.49
CA ASP A 234 3.78 25.44 -17.16
C ASP A 234 3.83 24.21 -16.22
N GLY A 235 4.34 23.10 -16.78
CA GLY A 235 5.06 22.08 -16.00
C GLY A 235 4.90 20.63 -16.47
N PHE A 236 5.54 20.28 -17.59
CA PHE A 236 5.78 18.89 -18.02
C PHE A 236 6.54 18.11 -16.93
N ASP A 237 6.07 16.90 -16.58
CA ASP A 237 6.94 15.70 -16.62
C ASP A 237 6.17 14.38 -16.50
N ALA A 238 6.62 13.47 -17.37
CA ALA A 238 6.15 12.14 -17.75
C ALA A 238 5.54 11.24 -16.65
N VAL A 239 4.43 10.59 -16.99
CA VAL A 239 3.88 9.42 -16.29
C VAL A 239 3.99 8.22 -17.22
N GLU A 240 4.91 7.33 -16.87
CA GLU A 240 5.00 5.96 -17.37
C GLU A 240 3.66 5.23 -17.12
N ALA A 241 3.29 4.40 -18.09
CA ALA A 241 2.20 3.45 -17.98
C ALA A 241 2.82 2.06 -17.93
N MET A 242 2.40 1.21 -16.99
CA MET A 242 2.81 -0.19 -16.95
C MET A 242 1.66 -1.16 -17.21
N GLU A 243 2.04 -2.21 -17.93
CA GLU A 243 1.30 -3.36 -18.43
C GLU A 243 1.03 -4.44 -17.35
N GLU A 244 0.04 -5.28 -17.62
CA GLU A 244 -0.09 -6.65 -17.10
C GLU A 244 0.28 -7.67 -18.19
N HIS A 245 0.92 -8.81 -17.86
CA HIS A 245 0.48 -10.13 -18.35
C HIS A 245 1.21 -11.37 -17.76
N SER A 246 0.40 -12.23 -17.13
CA SER A 246 0.14 -13.68 -17.32
C SER A 246 1.23 -14.75 -17.55
N GLU A 247 1.13 -15.82 -16.74
CA GLU A 247 1.70 -17.16 -16.90
C GLU A 247 0.75 -18.11 -17.67
N PHE A 248 1.18 -18.59 -18.83
CA PHE A 248 0.74 -19.85 -19.46
C PHE A 248 1.95 -20.33 -20.28
N LEU A 249 2.68 -21.36 -19.80
CA LEU A 249 3.53 -22.32 -20.56
C LEU A 249 4.54 -23.00 -19.58
N PRO A 250 4.93 -24.27 -19.82
CA PRO A 250 5.76 -25.02 -18.89
C PRO A 250 7.24 -24.61 -18.98
N HIS A 251 7.92 -24.64 -17.83
CA HIS A 251 9.29 -24.19 -17.62
C HIS A 251 10.34 -25.05 -18.36
N LYS A 252 11.21 -24.40 -19.13
CA LYS A 252 12.57 -24.91 -19.40
C LYS A 252 13.51 -24.49 -18.25
N THR A 253 14.28 -25.46 -17.77
CA THR A 253 15.31 -25.32 -16.73
C THR A 253 16.46 -24.41 -17.18
N GLY A 254 16.84 -23.44 -16.34
CA GLY A 254 18.17 -22.80 -16.40
C GLY A 254 18.26 -21.28 -16.59
N ALA A 255 17.16 -20.55 -16.77
CA ALA A 255 17.21 -19.08 -16.87
C ALA A 255 16.61 -18.39 -15.64
N LYS A 256 17.41 -17.58 -14.93
CA LYS A 256 16.93 -16.67 -13.88
C LYS A 256 15.97 -15.65 -14.50
N LYS A 257 14.66 -15.86 -14.33
CA LYS A 257 13.60 -14.89 -14.65
C LYS A 257 13.55 -13.84 -13.52
N GLU A 258 13.72 -12.57 -13.86
CA GLU A 258 13.17 -11.49 -13.03
C GLU A 258 11.65 -11.45 -13.26
N VAL A 259 10.89 -11.55 -12.17
CA VAL A 259 9.42 -11.54 -12.18
C VAL A 259 8.97 -10.09 -12.32
N HIS A 260 8.43 -9.74 -13.49
CA HIS A 260 7.82 -8.42 -13.71
C HIS A 260 6.37 -8.47 -13.21
N PHE A 261 6.01 -7.53 -12.35
CA PHE A 261 4.73 -7.49 -11.65
C PHE A 261 3.67 -6.74 -12.47
N THR A 262 2.41 -7.17 -12.33
CA THR A 262 1.20 -6.41 -12.69
C THR A 262 1.06 -5.24 -11.70
N ASP A 263 1.66 -4.10 -12.00
CA ASP A 263 1.69 -2.96 -11.08
C ASP A 263 0.40 -2.14 -11.18
N PHE A 264 -0.42 -2.22 -10.13
CA PHE A 264 -1.06 -1.02 -9.61
C PHE A 264 0.06 -0.02 -9.33
N GLU A 265 0.17 1.06 -10.11
CA GLU A 265 1.15 2.10 -9.81
C GLU A 265 0.82 2.73 -8.46
N GLY A 266 1.69 2.44 -7.48
CA GLY A 266 1.65 3.05 -6.18
C GLY A 266 1.70 4.58 -6.28
N LYS A 267 0.75 5.27 -5.65
CA LYS A 267 0.65 6.74 -5.70
C LYS A 267 1.53 7.43 -4.66
N THR A 268 2.09 6.70 -3.69
CA THR A 268 2.85 7.31 -2.58
C THR A 268 4.30 7.58 -2.97
N SER A 269 4.77 8.79 -2.64
CA SER A 269 6.16 9.18 -2.86
C SER A 269 7.11 8.48 -1.88
N PHE A 270 8.40 8.42 -2.23
CA PHE A 270 9.43 7.81 -1.37
C PHE A 270 9.45 8.39 0.06
N GLY A 271 9.34 9.72 0.20
CA GLY A 271 9.29 10.37 1.52
C GLY A 271 8.01 10.05 2.31
N MET A 272 6.85 9.98 1.64
CA MET A 272 5.60 9.57 2.29
C MET A 272 5.64 8.12 2.75
N SER A 273 6.28 7.22 2.00
CA SER A 273 6.48 5.83 2.42
C SER A 273 7.41 5.74 3.64
N ILE A 274 8.43 6.61 3.75
CA ILE A 274 9.26 6.74 4.97
C ILE A 274 8.40 7.19 6.14
N PHE A 275 7.53 8.18 5.98
CA PHE A 275 6.65 8.64 7.06
C PHE A 275 5.65 7.58 7.49
N ASN A 276 5.05 6.85 6.56
CA ASN A 276 4.14 5.75 6.87
C ASN A 276 4.85 4.62 7.63
N LEU A 277 6.02 4.19 7.15
CA LEU A 277 6.77 3.13 7.81
C LEU A 277 7.33 3.58 9.15
N SER A 278 7.78 4.84 9.25
CA SER A 278 8.19 5.44 10.52
C SER A 278 7.03 5.46 11.50
N ASN A 279 5.82 5.89 11.11
CA ASN A 279 4.64 5.89 11.99
C ASN A 279 4.29 4.47 12.48
N ALA A 280 4.47 3.45 11.64
CA ALA A 280 4.26 2.06 12.03
C ALA A 280 5.29 1.57 13.07
N ILE A 281 6.57 1.94 12.92
CA ILE A 281 7.63 1.61 13.89
C ILE A 281 7.39 2.38 15.20
N MET A 282 7.17 3.68 15.07
CA MET A 282 7.24 4.68 16.12
C MET A 282 6.32 4.39 17.31
N GLY A 283 5.06 4.10 16.99
CA GLY A 283 4.01 3.61 17.87
C GLY A 283 4.04 4.02 19.35
N SER A 284 3.57 3.12 20.21
CA SER A 284 3.53 3.31 21.66
C SER A 284 4.84 2.87 22.33
N GLY A 285 5.72 2.20 21.58
CA GLY A 285 6.97 1.64 22.08
C GLY A 285 7.89 2.71 22.65
N ILE A 286 7.90 3.90 22.05
CA ILE A 286 8.72 5.05 22.48
C ILE A 286 8.54 5.41 23.96
N LEU A 287 7.33 5.27 24.50
CA LEU A 287 7.00 5.65 25.87
C LEU A 287 7.55 4.69 26.92
N GLY A 288 7.82 3.43 26.54
CA GLY A 288 8.38 2.41 27.42
C GLY A 288 9.91 2.30 27.36
N LEU A 289 10.59 3.02 26.46
CA LEU A 289 12.04 2.87 26.26
C LEU A 289 12.88 3.48 27.39
N ALA A 290 12.44 4.58 28.00
CA ALA A 290 13.14 5.15 29.16
C ALA A 290 13.09 4.20 30.37
N TYR A 291 11.96 3.51 30.57
CA TYR A 291 11.82 2.44 31.57
C TYR A 291 12.73 1.25 31.27
N ALA A 292 12.78 0.82 30.01
CA ALA A 292 13.68 -0.24 29.60
C ALA A 292 15.16 0.12 29.86
N MET A 293 15.55 1.40 29.66
CA MET A 293 16.89 1.89 29.97
C MET A 293 17.18 1.96 31.47
N SER A 294 16.23 2.36 32.32
CA SER A 294 16.44 2.42 33.78
C SER A 294 16.75 1.05 34.39
N ASN A 295 16.25 -0.03 33.77
CA ASN A 295 16.41 -1.41 34.22
C ASN A 295 17.68 -2.12 33.72
N THR A 296 18.25 -1.67 32.59
CA THR A 296 19.48 -2.26 32.02
C THR A 296 20.72 -1.36 32.14
N GLY A 297 20.53 -0.07 32.40
CA GLY A 297 21.57 0.95 32.31
C GLY A 297 21.86 1.37 30.86
N ILE A 298 22.59 2.49 30.71
CA ILE A 298 22.78 3.18 29.43
C ILE A 298 23.53 2.32 28.41
N ILE A 299 24.62 1.67 28.80
CA ILE A 299 25.51 0.94 27.86
C ILE A 299 24.80 -0.29 27.33
N LEU A 300 24.27 -1.13 28.23
CA LEU A 300 23.58 -2.36 27.85
C LEU A 300 22.34 -2.06 27.02
N PHE A 301 21.55 -1.04 27.39
CA PHE A 301 20.40 -0.61 26.60
C PHE A 301 20.80 -0.20 25.18
N THR A 302 21.83 0.62 25.03
CA THR A 302 22.28 1.11 23.72
C THR A 302 22.74 -0.03 22.82
N ILE A 303 23.48 -1.01 23.37
CA ILE A 303 23.90 -2.20 22.65
C ILE A 303 22.68 -3.02 22.22
N LEU A 304 21.74 -3.28 23.13
CA LEU A 304 20.53 -4.06 22.83
C LEU A 304 19.66 -3.38 21.77
N LEU A 305 19.45 -2.06 21.89
CA LEU A 305 18.68 -1.25 20.93
C LEU A 305 19.32 -1.33 19.54
N MET A 306 20.64 -1.15 19.43
CA MET A 306 21.37 -1.23 18.17
C MET A 306 21.31 -2.65 17.57
N CYS A 307 21.49 -3.69 18.39
CA CYS A 307 21.37 -5.07 17.95
C CYS A 307 20.00 -5.36 17.36
N ILE A 308 18.91 -5.04 18.07
CA ILE A 308 17.55 -5.30 17.56
C ILE A 308 17.24 -4.47 16.32
N ALA A 309 17.68 -3.21 16.24
CA ALA A 309 17.50 -2.38 15.04
C ALA A 309 18.18 -2.98 13.80
N LEU A 310 19.44 -3.44 13.93
CA LEU A 310 20.17 -4.09 12.84
C LEU A 310 19.53 -5.43 12.43
N LEU A 311 19.11 -6.23 13.41
CA LEU A 311 18.44 -7.51 13.17
C LEU A 311 17.07 -7.30 12.48
N SER A 312 16.33 -6.24 12.85
CA SER A 312 15.09 -5.87 12.18
C SER A 312 15.33 -5.44 10.73
N ALA A 313 16.36 -4.63 10.45
CA ALA A 313 16.71 -4.25 9.08
C ALA A 313 17.10 -5.45 8.21
N TYR A 314 17.85 -6.40 8.77
CA TYR A 314 18.19 -7.67 8.11
C TYR A 314 16.95 -8.54 7.87
N SER A 315 16.02 -8.59 8.81
CA SER A 315 14.77 -9.33 8.65
C SER A 315 13.90 -8.80 7.50
N ILE A 316 13.77 -7.48 7.40
CA ILE A 316 13.08 -6.84 6.27
C ILE A 316 13.75 -7.20 4.95
N HIS A 317 15.08 -7.26 4.92
CA HIS A 317 15.81 -7.70 3.73
C HIS A 317 15.45 -9.13 3.31
N LEU A 318 15.40 -10.06 4.27
CA LEU A 318 14.96 -11.44 3.99
C LEU A 318 13.52 -11.46 3.47
N LEU A 319 12.61 -10.73 4.12
CA LEU A 319 11.20 -10.64 3.74
C LEU A 319 11.02 -10.10 2.33
N LEU A 320 11.68 -8.98 1.99
CA LEU A 320 11.59 -8.36 0.66
C LEU A 320 12.19 -9.25 -0.42
N LYS A 321 13.28 -9.97 -0.13
CA LYS A 321 13.88 -10.93 -1.07
C LYS A 321 12.95 -12.12 -1.32
N SER A 322 12.31 -12.67 -0.28
CA SER A 322 11.28 -13.72 -0.43
C SER A 322 10.07 -13.24 -1.25
N ALA A 323 9.57 -12.04 -0.98
CA ALA A 323 8.46 -11.44 -1.73
C ALA A 323 8.82 -11.22 -3.21
N GLY A 324 10.06 -10.77 -3.47
CA GLY A 324 10.58 -10.53 -4.81
C GLY A 324 10.69 -11.79 -5.68
N VAL A 325 11.04 -12.93 -5.08
CA VAL A 325 11.14 -14.21 -5.82
C VAL A 325 9.79 -14.73 -6.26
N VAL A 326 8.75 -14.57 -5.43
CA VAL A 326 7.42 -15.17 -5.69
C VAL A 326 6.49 -14.23 -6.45
N GLY A 327 6.70 -12.93 -6.38
CA GLY A 327 5.72 -12.00 -6.93
C GLY A 327 4.59 -11.63 -5.97
N ILE A 328 4.69 -11.94 -4.68
CA ILE A 328 3.60 -11.77 -3.70
C ILE A 328 3.93 -10.62 -2.74
N ARG A 329 3.06 -9.60 -2.67
CA ARG A 329 3.19 -8.43 -1.78
C ARG A 329 2.18 -8.44 -0.62
N VAL A 330 1.76 -9.64 -0.20
CA VAL A 330 0.83 -9.87 0.92
C VAL A 330 1.44 -10.90 1.87
N TYR A 331 1.61 -10.55 3.14
CA TYR A 331 2.35 -11.36 4.11
C TYR A 331 1.71 -12.74 4.33
N GLU A 332 0.39 -12.79 4.41
CA GLU A 332 -0.39 -14.01 4.62
C GLU A 332 -0.31 -14.95 3.40
N GLN A 333 -0.28 -14.39 2.19
CA GLN A 333 -0.12 -15.16 0.96
C GLN A 333 1.31 -15.68 0.82
N LEU A 334 2.30 -14.97 1.34
CA LEU A 334 3.68 -15.46 1.42
C LEU A 334 3.76 -16.72 2.33
N GLY A 335 3.05 -16.70 3.46
CA GLY A 335 2.85 -17.86 4.32
C GLY A 335 2.15 -19.03 3.60
N ASN A 336 1.13 -18.73 2.78
CA ASN A 336 0.46 -19.74 1.94
C ASN A 336 1.41 -20.37 0.93
N ARG A 337 2.31 -19.59 0.34
CA ARG A 337 3.28 -20.12 -0.62
C ARG A 337 4.33 -21.02 0.04
N ALA A 338 4.72 -20.69 1.27
CA ALA A 338 5.75 -21.42 2.01
C ALA A 338 5.25 -22.76 2.60
N PHE A 339 4.03 -22.79 3.15
CA PHE A 339 3.51 -23.96 3.88
C PHE A 339 2.07 -24.34 3.53
N GLY A 340 1.47 -23.75 2.50
CA GLY A 340 0.05 -23.92 2.18
C GLY A 340 -0.85 -23.26 3.22
N SER A 341 -2.10 -23.74 3.31
CA SER A 341 -3.13 -23.19 4.19
C SER A 341 -2.71 -23.05 5.67
N PRO A 342 -1.97 -24.01 6.27
CA PRO A 342 -1.47 -23.85 7.64
C PRO A 342 -0.57 -22.63 7.83
N GLY A 343 0.33 -22.37 6.87
CA GLY A 343 1.21 -21.19 6.90
C GLY A 343 0.46 -19.88 6.75
N LYS A 344 -0.57 -19.87 5.88
CA LYS A 344 -1.48 -18.72 5.71
C LYS A 344 -2.14 -18.37 7.04
N ILE A 345 -2.75 -19.36 7.70
CA ILE A 345 -3.49 -19.18 8.94
C ILE A 345 -2.55 -18.75 10.06
N LEU A 346 -1.39 -19.40 10.20
CA LEU A 346 -0.41 -19.06 11.24
C LEU A 346 0.07 -17.60 11.12
N ALA A 347 0.46 -17.17 9.91
CA ALA A 347 0.90 -15.79 9.67
C ALA A 347 -0.21 -14.79 10.00
N ALA A 348 -1.45 -15.07 9.58
CA ALA A 348 -2.59 -14.20 9.83
C ALA A 348 -2.95 -14.10 11.34
N ILE A 349 -2.83 -15.20 12.10
CA ILE A 349 -3.02 -15.20 13.56
C ILE A 349 -1.95 -14.34 14.23
N ILE A 350 -0.66 -14.53 13.89
CA ILE A 350 0.44 -13.80 14.50
C ILE A 350 0.31 -12.29 14.23
N ILE A 351 -0.01 -11.89 12.99
CA ILE A 351 -0.25 -10.49 12.63
C ILE A 351 -1.44 -9.92 13.40
N THR A 352 -2.54 -10.68 13.50
CA THR A 352 -3.74 -10.25 14.23
C THR A 352 -3.44 -10.02 15.71
N VAL A 353 -2.74 -10.97 16.37
CA VAL A 353 -2.34 -10.84 17.77
C VAL A 353 -1.41 -9.65 17.98
N HIS A 354 -0.42 -9.47 17.10
CA HIS A 354 0.51 -8.35 17.18
C HIS A 354 -0.21 -6.99 17.09
N ASN A 355 -1.06 -6.83 16.08
CA ASN A 355 -1.75 -5.57 15.83
C ASN A 355 -2.85 -5.29 16.88
N ILE A 356 -3.52 -6.32 17.43
CA ILE A 356 -4.38 -6.16 18.61
C ILE A 356 -3.56 -5.65 19.81
N GLY A 357 -2.37 -6.21 20.03
CA GLY A 357 -1.43 -5.74 21.05
C GLY A 357 -1.06 -4.27 20.87
N ALA A 358 -0.66 -3.88 19.65
CA ALA A 358 -0.31 -2.50 19.32
C ALA A 358 -1.48 -1.52 19.47
N MET A 359 -2.70 -1.91 19.06
CA MET A 359 -3.88 -1.06 19.32
C MET A 359 -4.19 -0.97 20.80
N SER A 360 -3.99 -2.04 21.57
CA SER A 360 -4.24 -2.05 23.01
C SER A 360 -3.32 -1.08 23.75
N THR A 361 -2.05 -0.99 23.36
CA THR A 361 -1.11 -0.03 23.96
C THR A 361 -1.47 1.42 23.62
N TYR A 362 -1.95 1.71 22.41
CA TYR A 362 -2.47 3.04 22.06
C TYR A 362 -3.70 3.42 22.88
N LEU A 363 -4.68 2.52 23.00
CA LEU A 363 -5.88 2.78 23.79
C LEU A 363 -5.59 2.84 25.29
N TYR A 364 -4.56 2.13 25.76
CA TYR A 364 -4.10 2.26 27.15
C TYR A 364 -3.56 3.67 27.42
N ILE A 365 -2.77 4.25 26.52
CA ILE A 365 -2.30 5.64 26.64
C ILE A 365 -3.50 6.61 26.69
N VAL A 366 -4.54 6.37 25.88
CA VAL A 366 -5.78 7.17 25.96
C VAL A 366 -6.47 6.99 27.31
N LYS A 367 -6.49 5.78 27.87
CA LYS A 367 -7.08 5.47 29.19
C LYS A 367 -6.35 6.19 30.33
N SER A 368 -5.01 6.22 30.31
CA SER A 368 -4.19 6.79 31.38
C SER A 368 -4.07 8.32 31.28
N GLU A 369 -3.85 8.86 30.08
CA GLU A 369 -3.48 10.28 29.92
C GLU A 369 -4.67 11.21 29.68
N LEU A 370 -5.75 10.76 29.04
CA LEU A 370 -6.90 11.62 28.74
C LEU A 370 -7.60 12.19 29.99
N PRO A 371 -7.82 11.41 31.09
CA PRO A 371 -8.33 11.97 32.34
C PRO A 371 -7.50 13.14 32.86
N LEU A 372 -6.17 13.04 32.80
CA LEU A 372 -5.25 14.05 33.32
C LEU A 372 -5.33 15.34 32.50
N VAL A 373 -5.49 15.22 31.19
CA VAL A 373 -5.69 16.37 30.30
C VAL A 373 -7.02 17.07 30.63
N ILE A 374 -8.11 16.31 30.77
CA ILE A 374 -9.43 16.84 31.14
C ILE A 374 -9.36 17.53 32.50
N GLN A 375 -8.69 16.90 33.48
CA GLN A 375 -8.50 17.45 34.81
C GLN A 375 -7.81 18.81 34.79
N ALA A 376 -6.75 18.95 33.99
CA ALA A 376 -6.02 20.20 33.82
C ALA A 376 -6.91 21.29 33.19
N PHE A 377 -7.72 20.97 32.18
CA PHE A 377 -8.64 21.92 31.55
C PHE A 377 -9.75 22.43 32.48
N PHE A 378 -10.24 21.59 33.40
CA PHE A 378 -11.27 21.97 34.36
C PHE A 378 -10.72 22.58 35.66
N GLY A 379 -9.40 22.65 35.84
CA GLY A 379 -8.77 23.19 37.05
C GLY A 379 -9.16 22.46 38.35
N LYS A 380 -9.66 21.22 38.26
CA LYS A 380 -10.10 20.43 39.42
C LYS A 380 -8.93 19.55 39.90
N HIS A 381 -8.47 19.74 41.13
CA HIS A 381 -7.31 19.00 41.67
C HIS A 381 -7.64 17.64 42.30
N GLU A 382 -8.92 17.35 42.53
CA GLU A 382 -9.34 16.12 43.20
C GLU A 382 -10.16 15.20 42.29
N ASN A 383 -9.84 13.90 42.38
CA ASN A 383 -10.54 12.84 41.67
C ASN A 383 -11.90 12.60 42.36
N THR A 384 -12.88 13.41 41.99
CA THR A 384 -14.24 13.43 42.59
C THR A 384 -15.09 12.22 42.18
N GLY A 385 -14.51 11.21 41.54
CA GLY A 385 -15.21 10.02 41.05
C GLY A 385 -16.15 10.30 39.87
N GLU A 386 -16.06 11.49 39.27
CA GLU A 386 -16.92 11.86 38.14
C GLU A 386 -16.62 11.00 36.91
N TRP A 387 -17.67 10.66 36.15
CA TRP A 387 -17.60 9.72 35.04
C TRP A 387 -16.63 10.15 33.93
N PHE A 388 -16.41 11.46 33.74
CA PHE A 388 -15.50 12.02 32.74
C PHE A 388 -14.03 12.05 33.17
N LEU A 389 -13.71 11.70 34.43
CA LEU A 389 -12.33 11.48 34.90
C LEU A 389 -11.99 9.99 34.96
N ASN A 390 -12.97 9.12 34.71
CA ASN A 390 -12.73 7.69 34.68
C ASN A 390 -12.26 7.25 33.29
N GLY A 391 -10.98 6.89 33.19
CA GLY A 391 -10.35 6.46 31.95
C GLY A 391 -11.09 5.31 31.23
N ASN A 392 -11.73 4.40 31.97
CA ASN A 392 -12.47 3.27 31.37
C ASN A 392 -13.71 3.72 30.58
N TYR A 393 -14.41 4.77 31.03
CA TYR A 393 -15.54 5.33 30.27
C TYR A 393 -15.05 6.16 29.09
N LEU A 394 -13.99 6.94 29.29
CA LEU A 394 -13.44 7.80 28.24
C LEU A 394 -12.93 7.02 27.03
N ILE A 395 -12.24 5.88 27.24
CA ILE A 395 -11.79 5.07 26.09
C ILE A 395 -12.94 4.53 25.25
N ILE A 396 -14.07 4.19 25.87
CA ILE A 396 -15.26 3.72 25.15
C ILE A 396 -15.84 4.87 24.31
N ILE A 397 -15.91 6.07 24.88
CA ILE A 397 -16.40 7.26 24.18
C ILE A 397 -15.50 7.63 23.01
N VAL A 398 -14.18 7.72 23.22
CA VAL A 398 -13.21 8.02 22.15
C VAL A 398 -13.25 6.94 21.06
N SER A 399 -13.37 5.67 21.46
CA SER A 399 -13.49 4.55 20.53
C SER A 399 -14.74 4.66 19.66
N ALA A 400 -15.89 5.00 20.25
CA ALA A 400 -17.15 5.09 19.54
C ALA A 400 -17.27 6.34 18.66
N VAL A 401 -16.78 7.50 19.12
CA VAL A 401 -16.98 8.81 18.47
C VAL A 401 -15.89 9.11 17.45
N ILE A 402 -14.64 8.71 17.70
CA ILE A 402 -13.50 9.10 16.86
C ILE A 402 -12.98 7.88 16.10
N ILE A 403 -12.61 6.81 16.81
CA ILE A 403 -11.89 5.69 16.19
C ILE A 403 -12.79 4.88 15.27
N LEU A 404 -14.01 4.54 15.70
CA LEU A 404 -14.93 3.72 14.91
C LEU A 404 -15.30 4.39 13.57
N PRO A 405 -15.69 5.68 13.49
CA PRO A 405 -15.93 6.34 12.21
C PRO A 405 -14.71 6.34 11.29
N LEU A 406 -13.52 6.61 11.83
CA LEU A 406 -12.27 6.59 11.05
C LEU A 406 -11.92 5.17 10.56
N ALA A 407 -12.16 4.15 11.38
CA ALA A 407 -11.94 2.75 11.06
C ALA A 407 -12.87 2.22 9.95
N LEU A 408 -14.08 2.78 9.82
CA LEU A 408 -15.05 2.41 8.79
C LEU A 408 -14.77 3.01 7.41
N MET A 409 -13.75 3.88 7.29
CA MET A 409 -13.36 4.42 5.99
C MET A 409 -12.87 3.32 5.05
N LYS A 410 -13.40 3.35 3.82
CA LYS A 410 -13.13 2.35 2.77
C LYS A 410 -11.73 2.43 2.17
N ARG A 411 -11.19 3.64 2.03
CA ARG A 411 -9.87 3.89 1.42
C ARG A 411 -9.12 4.87 2.30
N LEU A 412 -7.96 4.46 2.80
CA LEU A 412 -7.05 5.29 3.60
C LEU A 412 -6.12 6.13 2.71
N GLY A 413 -6.64 6.71 1.62
CA GLY A 413 -5.85 7.48 0.65
C GLY A 413 -5.18 8.74 1.21
N TYR A 414 -5.59 9.18 2.41
CA TYR A 414 -5.02 10.33 3.12
C TYR A 414 -4.01 9.96 4.21
N LEU A 415 -3.68 8.66 4.35
CA LEU A 415 -2.89 8.11 5.44
C LEU A 415 -1.48 8.71 5.56
N GLY A 416 -0.85 9.06 4.44
CA GLY A 416 0.48 9.66 4.49
C GLY A 416 0.51 11.04 5.18
N TYR A 417 -0.57 11.83 5.05
CA TYR A 417 -0.64 13.14 5.71
C TYR A 417 -0.85 12.99 7.23
N THR A 418 -1.69 12.04 7.65
CA THR A 418 -1.89 11.75 9.08
C THR A 418 -0.64 11.15 9.72
N SER A 419 0.10 10.30 9.00
CA SER A 419 1.39 9.75 9.47
C SER A 419 2.46 10.84 9.64
N GLY A 420 2.55 11.79 8.70
CA GLY A 420 3.45 12.93 8.81
C GLY A 420 3.14 13.83 10.01
N PHE A 421 1.85 14.09 10.27
CA PHE A 421 1.40 14.83 11.44
C PHE A 421 1.73 14.10 12.76
N SER A 422 1.47 12.79 12.84
CA SER A 422 1.83 11.95 13.98
C SER A 422 3.33 12.01 14.28
N LEU A 423 4.17 11.88 13.24
CA LEU A 423 5.62 11.98 13.39
C LEU A 423 6.06 13.37 13.90
N SER A 424 5.43 14.45 13.41
CA SER A 424 5.73 15.81 13.88
C SER A 424 5.40 16.01 15.36
N CYS A 425 4.26 15.49 15.84
CA CYS A 425 3.87 15.51 17.25
C CYS A 425 4.91 14.82 18.15
N MET A 426 5.58 13.82 17.60
CA MET A 426 6.51 12.99 18.33
C MET A 426 7.94 13.52 18.33
N VAL A 427 8.33 14.21 17.26
CA VAL A 427 9.52 15.09 17.29
C VAL A 427 9.33 16.18 18.34
N PHE A 428 8.13 16.76 18.44
CA PHE A 428 7.80 17.74 19.49
C PHE A 428 7.91 17.13 20.90
N PHE A 429 7.44 15.88 21.10
CA PHE A 429 7.66 15.14 22.34
C PHE A 429 9.14 14.98 22.67
N LEU A 430 9.97 14.52 21.72
CA LEU A 430 11.42 14.39 21.91
C LEU A 430 12.07 15.71 22.32
N LEU A 431 11.79 16.80 21.60
CA LEU A 431 12.33 18.13 21.91
C LEU A 431 11.92 18.59 23.31
N SER A 432 10.69 18.30 23.73
CA SER A 432 10.18 18.63 25.06
C SER A 432 10.85 17.83 26.16
N VAL A 433 11.11 16.53 25.95
CA VAL A 433 11.86 15.67 26.89
C VAL A 433 13.29 16.18 27.07
N ILE A 434 13.96 16.55 25.97
CA ILE A 434 15.31 17.15 26.00
C ILE A 434 15.26 18.46 26.80
N TYR A 435 14.33 19.36 26.46
CA TYR A 435 14.16 20.63 27.16
C TYR A 435 13.92 20.43 28.66
N LYS A 436 13.04 19.50 29.04
CA LYS A 436 12.73 19.25 30.46
C LYS A 436 13.91 18.66 31.23
N LYS A 437 14.75 17.83 30.61
CA LYS A 437 15.98 17.34 31.27
C LYS A 437 16.90 18.48 31.72
N PHE A 438 17.01 19.55 30.94
CA PHE A 438 17.87 20.68 31.28
C PHE A 438 17.24 21.67 32.27
N ASN A 439 15.91 21.64 32.43
CA ASN A 439 15.19 22.55 33.32
C ASN A 439 14.81 21.93 34.68
N LEU A 440 14.63 20.61 34.75
CA LEU A 440 14.38 19.93 36.02
C LEU A 440 15.71 19.57 36.69
N PRO A 441 16.07 20.18 37.83
CA PRO A 441 17.13 19.65 38.68
C PRO A 441 16.72 18.27 39.22
N CYS A 442 17.69 17.48 39.68
CA CYS A 442 17.34 16.17 40.22
C CYS A 442 16.49 16.31 41.48
N LEU A 443 15.26 15.81 41.43
CA LEU A 443 14.26 15.91 42.50
C LEU A 443 14.60 15.07 43.73
N PHE A 444 15.58 14.16 43.63
CA PHE A 444 15.94 13.19 44.66
C PHE A 444 17.30 13.48 45.31
N ASP A 445 17.90 14.65 45.05
CA ASP A 445 19.14 15.03 45.73
C ASP A 445 18.81 15.50 47.15
N SER A 446 19.02 14.62 48.13
CA SER A 446 19.05 14.97 49.54
C SER A 446 20.38 15.68 49.86
N SER A 447 20.57 16.88 49.32
CA SER A 447 21.65 17.77 49.76
C SER A 447 21.04 19.05 50.32
N ASN A 448 21.41 19.31 51.58
CA ASN A 448 21.00 20.41 52.44
C ASN A 448 21.04 21.80 51.77
N ASP A 449 19.99 22.19 51.06
CA ASP A 449 19.70 23.61 50.82
C ASP A 449 18.35 23.98 51.43
N THR A 450 18.45 24.57 52.62
CA THR A 450 17.40 25.32 53.28
C THR A 450 17.03 26.53 52.43
N THR A 451 16.16 26.36 51.43
CA THR A 451 15.20 27.37 50.96
C THR A 451 14.39 26.83 49.79
N SER A 452 13.22 26.29 50.08
CA SER A 452 11.94 26.50 49.38
C SER A 452 11.03 25.31 49.63
N ALA A 453 9.84 25.59 50.15
CA ALA A 453 8.81 24.62 50.46
C ALA A 453 8.30 23.91 49.19
N TYR A 454 8.97 22.83 48.78
CA TYR A 454 8.38 21.81 47.94
C TYR A 454 8.21 20.55 48.79
N LYS A 455 6.97 20.06 48.78
CA LYS A 455 6.44 18.98 49.61
C LYS A 455 7.38 17.77 49.64
N GLU A 456 7.59 17.23 50.84
CA GLU A 456 8.16 15.90 51.07
C GLU A 456 7.49 14.88 50.14
N PHE A 457 8.25 14.28 49.23
CA PHE A 457 7.79 13.11 48.49
C PHE A 457 7.89 11.87 49.41
N PRO A 458 6.91 10.95 49.39
CA PRO A 458 6.97 9.76 50.22
C PRO A 458 8.18 8.91 49.81
N SER A 459 9.03 8.60 50.79
CA SER A 459 10.08 7.59 50.67
C SER A 459 9.43 6.25 50.28
N TYR A 460 9.66 5.81 49.04
CA TYR A 460 9.23 4.49 48.59
C TYR A 460 10.34 3.48 48.94
N ASN A 461 10.06 2.59 49.90
CA ASN A 461 10.81 1.36 50.19
C ASN A 461 12.35 1.47 50.35
N GLY A 462 12.85 2.36 51.19
CA GLY A 462 14.19 2.21 51.81
C GLY A 462 15.39 2.10 50.85
N ALA A 463 15.22 2.41 49.56
CA ALA A 463 16.29 2.53 48.61
C ALA A 463 16.60 4.01 48.45
N ASN A 464 17.81 4.44 48.81
CA ASN A 464 18.31 5.76 48.45
C ASN A 464 18.29 5.86 46.92
N ILE A 465 17.28 6.50 46.35
CA ILE A 465 17.19 6.78 44.91
C ILE A 465 18.24 7.85 44.62
N THR A 466 19.45 7.41 44.28
CA THR A 466 20.53 8.31 43.91
C THR A 466 20.33 8.81 42.49
N CYS A 467 20.60 10.09 42.27
CA CYS A 467 20.63 10.75 40.96
C CYS A 467 21.86 10.36 40.14
N GLU A 468 22.23 9.08 40.17
CA GLU A 468 23.42 8.56 39.54
C GLU A 468 23.08 7.74 38.31
N ALA A 469 23.70 8.09 37.19
CA ALA A 469 23.53 7.36 35.95
C ALA A 469 24.23 6.01 36.05
N LYS A 470 23.44 4.94 36.20
CA LYS A 470 23.98 3.57 36.15
C LYS A 470 24.27 3.16 34.70
N LEU A 471 25.52 2.78 34.44
CA LEU A 471 25.99 2.37 33.11
C LEU A 471 25.58 0.93 32.77
N PHE A 472 25.59 0.04 33.77
CA PHE A 472 25.21 -1.36 33.65
C PHE A 472 24.37 -1.77 34.87
N THR A 473 23.18 -2.30 34.63
CA THR A 473 22.32 -2.86 35.67
C THR A 473 21.57 -4.06 35.12
N ILE A 474 21.28 -5.03 35.98
CA ILE A 474 20.40 -6.14 35.67
C ILE A 474 19.52 -6.33 36.90
N ASN A 475 18.26 -5.89 36.81
CA ASN A 475 17.24 -6.14 37.82
C ASN A 475 16.23 -7.20 37.32
N SER A 476 15.30 -7.63 38.18
CA SER A 476 14.25 -8.59 37.78
C SER A 476 13.35 -8.04 36.67
N GLU A 477 13.15 -6.72 36.62
CA GLU A 477 12.36 -6.03 35.59
C GLU A 477 13.10 -5.90 34.24
N ALA A 478 14.42 -6.13 34.18
CA ALA A 478 15.20 -6.14 32.94
C ALA A 478 14.73 -7.24 31.96
N ALA A 479 14.00 -8.25 32.46
CA ALA A 479 13.32 -9.25 31.63
C ALA A 479 12.34 -8.63 30.62
N TYR A 480 11.74 -7.48 30.92
CA TYR A 480 10.81 -6.79 30.02
C TYR A 480 11.52 -5.90 28.98
N THR A 481 12.80 -5.56 29.18
CA THR A 481 13.52 -4.63 28.29
C THR A 481 13.60 -5.14 26.85
N ILE A 482 14.00 -6.40 26.65
CA ILE A 482 14.14 -6.92 25.28
C ILE A 482 12.77 -7.07 24.59
N PRO A 483 11.71 -7.60 25.24
CA PRO A 483 10.35 -7.55 24.69
C PRO A 483 9.87 -6.15 24.30
N ILE A 484 10.11 -5.13 25.14
CA ILE A 484 9.73 -3.74 24.86
C ILE A 484 10.46 -3.24 23.60
N ILE A 485 11.78 -3.45 23.50
CA ILE A 485 12.57 -3.05 22.33
C ILE A 485 12.13 -3.81 21.08
N ALA A 486 11.91 -5.12 21.19
CA ALA A 486 11.44 -5.95 20.09
C ALA A 486 10.07 -5.46 19.58
N PHE A 487 9.12 -5.20 20.47
CA PHE A 487 7.82 -4.62 20.15
C PHE A 487 7.97 -3.27 19.44
N ALA A 488 8.86 -2.38 19.92
CA ALA A 488 9.07 -1.05 19.36
C ALA A 488 9.65 -1.04 17.93
N PHE A 489 10.28 -2.13 17.48
CA PHE A 489 10.83 -2.24 16.12
C PHE A 489 10.02 -3.15 15.19
N VAL A 490 8.89 -3.71 15.62
CA VAL A 490 8.04 -4.48 14.71
C VAL A 490 7.33 -3.54 13.74
N CYS A 491 7.68 -3.63 12.46
CA CYS A 491 6.93 -3.00 11.37
C CYS A 491 6.64 -3.95 10.20
N HIS A 492 7.10 -5.20 10.31
CA HIS A 492 7.05 -6.23 9.27
C HIS A 492 5.66 -6.44 8.61
N PRO A 493 4.53 -6.39 9.35
CA PRO A 493 3.20 -6.50 8.74
C PRO A 493 2.88 -5.37 7.75
N GLU A 494 3.42 -4.17 7.97
CA GLU A 494 3.15 -2.96 7.18
C GLU A 494 4.11 -2.79 6.00
N VAL A 495 5.28 -3.43 6.02
CA VAL A 495 6.30 -3.31 4.96
C VAL A 495 5.75 -3.70 3.59
N LEU A 496 5.03 -4.83 3.49
CA LEU A 496 4.53 -5.31 2.20
C LEU A 496 3.35 -4.48 1.65
N PRO A 497 2.34 -4.08 2.46
CA PRO A 497 1.36 -3.08 2.05
C PRO A 497 1.99 -1.75 1.59
N ILE A 498 2.94 -1.19 2.35
CA ILE A 498 3.64 0.05 1.95
C ILE A 498 4.41 -0.16 0.64
N TYR A 499 4.97 -1.35 0.44
CA TYR A 499 5.66 -1.70 -0.81
C TYR A 499 4.71 -1.69 -2.02
N THR A 500 3.44 -2.10 -1.86
CA THR A 500 2.44 -2.01 -2.93
C THR A 500 2.04 -0.58 -3.26
N GLU A 501 2.09 0.34 -2.30
CA GLU A 501 1.66 1.72 -2.49
C GLU A 501 2.79 2.64 -2.97
N LEU A 502 4.05 2.19 -2.92
CA LEU A 502 5.23 2.96 -3.28
C LEU A 502 5.29 3.22 -4.79
N ARG A 503 5.48 4.48 -5.18
CA ARG A 503 5.68 4.88 -6.58
C ARG A 503 7.00 4.33 -7.12
N ASN A 504 6.95 3.72 -8.31
CA ASN A 504 8.07 3.05 -8.98
C ASN A 504 8.73 2.03 -8.03
N ALA A 505 7.91 1.13 -7.49
CA ALA A 505 8.27 0.16 -6.46
C ALA A 505 9.36 -0.81 -6.94
N ASN A 506 10.53 -0.78 -6.30
CA ASN A 506 11.55 -1.82 -6.47
C ASN A 506 12.13 -2.24 -5.12
N ILE A 507 12.71 -3.44 -5.06
CA ILE A 507 13.22 -4.03 -3.81
C ILE A 507 14.27 -3.12 -3.15
N LYS A 508 15.17 -2.52 -3.96
CA LYS A 508 16.24 -1.64 -3.45
C LYS A 508 15.68 -0.36 -2.83
N ARG A 509 14.68 0.25 -3.45
CA ARG A 509 13.99 1.45 -2.98
C ARG A 509 13.20 1.15 -1.72
N MET A 510 12.46 0.04 -1.68
CA MET A 510 11.73 -0.33 -0.47
C MET A 510 12.69 -0.67 0.69
N GLN A 511 13.82 -1.32 0.41
CA GLN A 511 14.87 -1.51 1.40
C GLN A 511 15.46 -0.19 1.88
N ALA A 512 15.66 0.79 0.98
CA ALA A 512 16.12 2.12 1.36
C ALA A 512 15.08 2.84 2.25
N VAL A 513 13.79 2.77 1.91
CA VAL A 513 12.69 3.27 2.76
C VAL A 513 12.77 2.63 4.15
N ALA A 514 12.93 1.31 4.23
CA ALA A 514 13.06 0.60 5.50
C ALA A 514 14.29 1.00 6.31
N ASN A 515 15.46 1.03 5.69
CA ASN A 515 16.72 1.37 6.37
C ASN A 515 16.72 2.83 6.87
N VAL A 516 16.22 3.77 6.07
CA VAL A 516 16.10 5.18 6.47
C VAL A 516 15.09 5.33 7.61
N SER A 517 13.95 4.65 7.55
CA SER A 517 12.95 4.68 8.62
C SER A 517 13.48 4.09 9.93
N ILE A 518 14.11 2.91 9.88
CA ILE A 518 14.71 2.27 11.07
C ILE A 518 15.81 3.15 11.67
N LEU A 519 16.68 3.75 10.85
CA LEU A 519 17.72 4.64 11.33
C LEU A 519 17.13 5.89 12.00
N ALA A 520 16.14 6.53 11.37
CA ALA A 520 15.46 7.69 11.95
C ALA A 520 14.81 7.34 13.30
N MET A 521 14.12 6.20 13.39
CA MET A 521 13.48 5.75 14.62
C MET A 521 14.51 5.36 15.69
N PHE A 522 15.60 4.69 15.32
CA PHE A 522 16.69 4.38 16.24
C PHE A 522 17.25 5.63 16.91
N VAL A 523 17.49 6.70 16.15
CA VAL A 523 17.99 7.98 16.70
C VAL A 523 16.96 8.60 17.64
N MET A 524 15.68 8.67 17.24
CA MET A 524 14.63 9.24 18.11
C MET A 524 14.46 8.42 19.40
N TYR A 525 14.47 7.09 19.31
CA TYR A 525 14.34 6.16 20.43
C TYR A 525 15.52 6.27 21.39
N LEU A 526 16.74 6.30 20.87
CA LEU A 526 17.94 6.45 21.68
C LEU A 526 17.92 7.78 22.44
N LEU A 527 17.66 8.89 21.76
CA LEU A 527 17.62 10.20 22.40
C LEU A 527 16.49 10.28 23.44
N THR A 528 15.28 9.83 23.10
CA THR A 528 14.15 9.83 24.05
C THR A 528 14.44 8.97 25.28
N ALA A 529 15.03 7.79 25.10
CA ALA A 529 15.38 6.91 26.19
C ALA A 529 16.48 7.51 27.08
N ILE A 530 17.54 8.08 26.49
CA ILE A 530 18.64 8.73 27.23
C ILE A 530 18.10 9.91 28.04
N PHE A 531 17.43 10.87 27.41
CA PHE A 531 16.99 12.07 28.10
C PHE A 531 15.83 11.79 29.06
N GLY A 532 14.92 10.86 28.73
CA GLY A 532 13.88 10.40 29.65
C GLY A 532 14.46 9.70 30.88
N TYR A 533 15.42 8.80 30.69
CA TYR A 533 16.13 8.14 31.80
C TYR A 533 16.93 9.13 32.64
N LEU A 534 17.71 10.02 32.03
CA LEU A 534 18.50 11.00 32.78
C LEU A 534 17.64 12.01 33.53
N THR A 535 16.34 12.15 33.20
CA THR A 535 15.43 13.05 33.93
C THR A 535 15.02 12.45 35.27
N PHE A 536 14.74 11.13 35.35
CA PHE A 536 14.16 10.50 36.54
C PHE A 536 14.99 9.33 37.13
N TYR A 537 16.06 8.92 36.45
CA TYR A 537 16.95 7.82 36.82
C TYR A 537 16.20 6.51 37.13
N ALA A 538 16.34 5.97 38.34
CA ALA A 538 15.67 4.74 38.76
C ALA A 538 14.15 4.91 38.96
N GLY A 539 13.64 6.15 39.01
CA GLY A 539 12.23 6.47 39.22
C GLY A 539 11.38 6.52 37.94
N VAL A 540 11.92 6.10 36.79
CA VAL A 540 11.14 6.06 35.54
C VAL A 540 10.09 4.96 35.60
N GLU A 541 8.83 5.30 35.33
CA GLU A 541 7.74 4.33 35.22
C GLU A 541 7.62 3.75 33.81
N ALA A 542 6.86 2.66 33.67
CA ALA A 542 6.63 2.00 32.38
C ALA A 542 6.02 2.93 31.30
N GLU A 543 5.39 4.03 31.72
CA GLU A 543 4.93 5.11 30.86
C GLU A 543 5.64 6.43 31.23
N LEU A 544 6.42 6.96 30.29
CA LEU A 544 7.22 8.17 30.53
C LEU A 544 6.37 9.42 30.81
N LEU A 545 5.22 9.62 30.14
CA LEU A 545 4.35 10.78 30.39
C LEU A 545 3.70 10.76 31.78
N HIS A 546 3.36 9.58 32.27
CA HIS A 546 2.83 9.40 33.62
C HIS A 546 3.88 9.78 34.68
N THR A 547 5.16 9.50 34.40
CA THR A 547 6.28 9.91 35.28
C THR A 547 6.35 11.44 35.44
N TYR A 548 6.18 12.20 34.35
CA TYR A 548 6.13 13.67 34.41
C TYR A 548 4.93 14.18 35.24
N SER A 549 3.81 13.47 35.24
CA SER A 549 2.61 13.84 36.01
C SER A 549 2.83 13.89 37.52
N ARG A 550 3.68 13.00 38.04
CA ARG A 550 3.95 12.91 39.47
C ARG A 550 4.73 14.11 39.98
N VAL A 551 5.50 14.74 39.10
CA VAL A 551 6.36 15.87 39.44
C VAL A 551 5.60 17.18 39.31
N ASP A 552 5.03 17.43 38.13
CA ASP A 552 4.27 18.65 37.90
C ASP A 552 3.10 18.37 36.94
N PRO A 553 1.88 18.14 37.47
CA PRO A 553 0.71 17.85 36.67
C PRO A 553 0.16 19.07 35.90
N LEU A 554 0.57 20.30 36.25
CA LEU A 554 0.05 21.55 35.67
C LEU A 554 0.98 22.19 34.64
N ASP A 555 2.12 21.56 34.35
CA ASP A 555 3.08 22.07 33.39
C ASP A 555 2.48 22.15 31.98
N VAL A 556 2.30 23.38 31.51
CA VAL A 556 1.66 23.69 30.22
C VAL A 556 2.39 23.00 29.07
N LEU A 557 3.72 22.88 29.13
CA LEU A 557 4.48 22.20 28.08
C LEU A 557 4.12 20.71 28.01
N ILE A 558 4.11 20.02 29.16
CA ILE A 558 3.77 18.60 29.24
C ILE A 558 2.30 18.36 28.89
N LEU A 559 1.39 19.28 29.24
CA LEU A 559 0.00 19.23 28.81
C LEU A 559 -0.14 19.29 27.28
N CYS A 560 0.59 20.21 26.62
CA CYS A 560 0.64 20.29 25.16
C CYS A 560 1.20 19.01 24.54
N VAL A 561 2.25 18.43 25.12
CA VAL A 561 2.84 17.16 24.70
C VAL A 561 1.84 16.01 24.84
N ARG A 562 1.11 15.93 25.96
CA ARG A 562 0.05 14.92 26.17
C ARG A 562 -1.01 15.00 25.09
N LEU A 563 -1.51 16.20 24.80
CA LEU A 563 -2.50 16.40 23.76
C LEU A 563 -1.95 15.96 22.39
N ALA A 564 -0.70 16.33 22.07
CA ALA A 564 -0.06 15.94 20.82
C ALA A 564 0.10 14.41 20.69
N VAL A 565 0.58 13.74 21.74
CA VAL A 565 0.71 12.26 21.77
C VAL A 565 -0.66 11.60 21.68
N LEU A 566 -1.67 12.08 22.41
CA LEU A 566 -3.05 11.55 22.37
C LEU A 566 -3.66 11.63 20.97
N VAL A 567 -3.51 12.77 20.29
CA VAL A 567 -3.98 12.91 18.91
C VAL A 567 -3.22 11.97 17.98
N ALA A 568 -1.89 11.88 18.09
CA ALA A 568 -1.05 11.02 17.26
C ALA A 568 -1.40 9.52 17.41
N VAL A 569 -1.55 9.02 18.65
CA VAL A 569 -1.92 7.61 18.88
C VAL A 569 -3.35 7.31 18.44
N THR A 570 -4.29 8.25 18.65
CA THR A 570 -5.69 8.09 18.20
C THR A 570 -5.79 7.99 16.68
N LEU A 571 -5.02 8.80 15.95
CA LEU A 571 -4.95 8.74 14.48
C LEU A 571 -4.27 7.46 13.97
N THR A 572 -3.43 6.82 14.79
CA THR A 572 -2.69 5.60 14.42
C THR A 572 -3.52 4.32 14.58
N VAL A 573 -4.51 4.30 15.49
CA VAL A 573 -5.36 3.10 15.70
C VAL A 573 -6.11 2.64 14.44
N PRO A 574 -6.80 3.51 13.66
CA PRO A 574 -7.48 3.10 12.42
C PRO A 574 -6.53 2.52 11.36
N VAL A 575 -5.27 2.98 11.36
CA VAL A 575 -4.23 2.51 10.45
C VAL A 575 -3.90 1.05 10.71
N VAL A 576 -3.66 0.71 11.98
CA VAL A 576 -3.33 -0.64 12.42
C VAL A 576 -4.52 -1.59 12.30
N LEU A 577 -5.75 -1.07 12.40
CA LEU A 577 -6.97 -1.87 12.21
C LEU A 577 -7.14 -2.38 10.77
N PHE A 578 -6.63 -1.65 9.77
CA PHE A 578 -6.80 -1.99 8.36
C PHE A 578 -6.19 -3.36 7.98
N PRO A 579 -4.90 -3.65 8.28
CA PRO A 579 -4.32 -4.97 8.05
C PRO A 579 -5.03 -6.08 8.83
N ILE A 580 -5.47 -5.83 10.07
CA ILE A 580 -6.20 -6.83 10.87
C ILE A 580 -7.50 -7.22 10.19
N ARG A 581 -8.27 -6.22 9.75
CA ARG A 581 -9.52 -6.47 9.04
C ARG A 581 -9.28 -7.27 7.77
N ARG A 582 -8.19 -7.00 7.04
CA ARG A 582 -7.82 -7.78 5.86
C ARG A 582 -7.46 -9.23 6.23
N ALA A 583 -6.65 -9.42 7.26
CA ALA A 583 -6.28 -10.75 7.77
C ALA A 583 -7.51 -11.57 8.21
N VAL A 584 -8.41 -10.97 9.00
CA VAL A 584 -9.65 -11.59 9.48
C VAL A 584 -10.58 -11.93 8.30
N LEU A 585 -10.76 -11.02 7.35
CA LEU A 585 -11.56 -11.29 6.14
C LEU A 585 -10.97 -12.44 5.32
N GLN A 586 -9.64 -12.53 5.21
CA GLN A 586 -8.95 -13.59 4.49
C GLN A 586 -9.01 -14.96 5.21
N ILE A 587 -9.15 -14.98 6.53
CA ILE A 587 -9.35 -16.21 7.33
C ILE A 587 -10.79 -16.70 7.20
N PHE A 588 -11.78 -15.84 7.49
CA PHE A 588 -13.18 -16.26 7.62
C PHE A 588 -13.96 -16.20 6.31
N PHE A 589 -13.56 -15.36 5.35
CA PHE A 589 -14.32 -15.07 4.13
C PHE A 589 -13.41 -14.87 2.90
N PRO A 590 -12.53 -15.84 2.57
CA PRO A 590 -11.52 -15.68 1.50
C PRO A 590 -12.09 -15.38 0.11
N ASP A 591 -13.27 -15.95 -0.22
CA ASP A 591 -13.84 -15.89 -1.58
C ASP A 591 -15.14 -15.07 -1.68
N LYS A 592 -15.44 -14.24 -0.67
CA LYS A 592 -16.69 -13.46 -0.62
C LYS A 592 -16.46 -12.00 -1.07
N PRO A 593 -17.29 -11.45 -1.96
CA PRO A 593 -17.18 -10.04 -2.36
C PRO A 593 -17.43 -9.11 -1.18
N PHE A 594 -16.97 -7.86 -1.31
CA PHE A 594 -17.11 -6.84 -0.26
C PHE A 594 -18.57 -6.68 0.17
N HIS A 595 -18.83 -6.66 1.48
CA HIS A 595 -20.15 -6.39 2.04
C HIS A 595 -20.06 -5.46 3.24
N TRP A 596 -20.84 -4.38 3.24
CA TRP A 596 -20.80 -3.34 4.27
C TRP A 596 -21.11 -3.86 5.67
N ALA A 597 -22.12 -4.71 5.84
CA ALA A 597 -22.46 -5.24 7.16
C ALA A 597 -21.30 -6.05 7.76
N ARG A 598 -20.63 -6.88 6.94
CA ARG A 598 -19.47 -7.66 7.38
C ARG A 598 -18.30 -6.76 7.74
N HIS A 599 -18.09 -5.70 6.95
CA HIS A 599 -17.07 -4.71 7.19
C HIS A 599 -17.25 -3.97 8.53
N ILE A 600 -18.49 -3.55 8.83
CA ILE A 600 -18.85 -2.85 10.07
C ILE A 600 -18.78 -3.80 11.27
N ILE A 601 -19.32 -5.01 11.16
CA ILE A 601 -19.32 -6.00 12.25
C ILE A 601 -17.89 -6.36 12.65
N ILE A 602 -16.99 -6.61 11.68
CA ILE A 602 -15.60 -6.95 11.99
C ILE A 602 -14.90 -5.78 12.69
N ALA A 603 -15.07 -4.55 12.20
CA ALA A 603 -14.47 -3.37 12.83
C ALA A 603 -14.99 -3.17 14.26
N PHE A 604 -16.29 -3.31 14.47
CA PHE A 604 -16.91 -3.21 15.78
C PHE A 604 -16.42 -4.31 16.73
N CYS A 605 -16.42 -5.58 16.30
CA CYS A 605 -15.92 -6.69 17.11
C CYS A 605 -14.44 -6.51 17.49
N LEU A 606 -13.59 -6.08 16.56
CA LEU A 606 -12.17 -5.84 16.85
C LEU A 606 -11.99 -4.71 17.87
N ILE A 607 -12.64 -3.56 17.67
CA ILE A 607 -12.57 -2.44 18.61
C ILE A 607 -13.12 -2.84 19.99
N PHE A 608 -14.20 -3.63 20.03
CA PHE A 608 -14.78 -4.14 21.27
C PHE A 608 -13.80 -5.04 22.04
N VAL A 609 -13.16 -6.01 21.35
CA VAL A 609 -12.16 -6.89 21.97
C VAL A 609 -10.97 -6.11 22.52
N VAL A 610 -10.48 -5.12 21.78
CA VAL A 610 -9.34 -4.29 22.21
C VAL A 610 -9.71 -3.45 23.43
N ASN A 611 -10.89 -2.81 23.43
CA ASN A 611 -11.36 -2.05 24.59
C ASN A 611 -11.50 -2.94 25.82
N LEU A 612 -12.09 -4.14 25.67
CA LEU A 612 -12.22 -5.11 26.76
C LEU A 612 -10.85 -5.48 27.35
N LEU A 613 -9.87 -5.77 26.49
CA LEU A 613 -8.50 -6.09 26.91
C LEU A 613 -7.89 -4.93 27.71
N VAL A 614 -7.99 -3.69 27.22
CA VAL A 614 -7.39 -2.51 27.88
C VAL A 614 -8.08 -2.16 29.21
N ILE A 615 -9.37 -2.45 29.36
CA ILE A 615 -10.09 -2.26 30.63
C ILE A 615 -9.52 -3.19 31.71
N PHE A 616 -9.31 -4.46 31.36
CA PHE A 616 -8.86 -5.49 32.32
C PHE A 616 -7.35 -5.52 32.56
N VAL A 617 -6.54 -5.05 31.61
CA VAL A 617 -5.08 -5.03 31.79
C VAL A 617 -4.69 -3.94 32.81
N PRO A 618 -3.94 -4.30 33.87
CA PRO A 618 -3.56 -3.38 34.94
C PRO A 618 -2.36 -2.49 34.58
N SER A 619 -1.47 -2.95 33.69
CA SER A 619 -0.27 -2.21 33.32
C SER A 619 0.07 -2.36 31.85
N ILE A 620 0.51 -1.25 31.23
CA ILE A 620 1.03 -1.25 29.85
C ILE A 620 2.25 -2.16 29.68
N LYS A 621 3.04 -2.36 30.76
CA LYS A 621 4.26 -3.20 30.72
C LYS A 621 3.94 -4.65 30.41
N ASP A 622 2.81 -5.16 30.88
CA ASP A 622 2.38 -6.54 30.64
C ASP A 622 2.01 -6.74 29.16
N ILE A 623 1.40 -5.74 28.53
CA ILE A 623 1.10 -5.76 27.10
C ILE A 623 2.40 -5.82 26.30
N PHE A 624 3.37 -4.94 26.60
CA PHE A 624 4.67 -4.96 25.94
C PHE A 624 5.42 -6.27 26.18
N GLY A 625 5.37 -6.81 27.39
CA GLY A 625 5.98 -8.09 27.75
C GLY A 625 5.45 -9.23 26.91
N ILE A 626 4.14 -9.49 26.93
CA ILE A 626 3.52 -10.63 26.24
C ILE A 626 3.68 -10.50 24.72
N ILE A 627 3.29 -9.35 24.16
CA ILE A 627 3.27 -9.14 22.71
C ILE A 627 4.70 -9.07 22.16
N GLY A 628 5.61 -8.44 22.90
CA GLY A 628 7.04 -8.34 22.60
C GLY A 628 7.82 -9.64 22.78
N ALA A 629 7.36 -10.56 23.62
CA ALA A 629 7.97 -11.88 23.79
C ALA A 629 7.44 -12.92 22.79
N THR A 630 6.21 -12.77 22.29
CA THR A 630 5.55 -13.79 21.43
C THR A 630 5.45 -13.38 19.97
N SER A 631 4.69 -12.32 19.68
CA SER A 631 4.38 -11.90 18.33
C SER A 631 5.55 -11.17 17.65
N ALA A 632 6.27 -10.33 18.40
CA ALA A 632 7.40 -9.59 17.87
C ALA A 632 8.53 -10.52 17.40
N PRO A 633 8.95 -11.55 18.16
CA PRO A 633 10.02 -12.43 17.72
C PRO A 633 9.59 -13.32 16.57
N SER A 634 8.31 -13.67 16.53
CA SER A 634 7.72 -14.41 15.43
C SER A 634 7.78 -13.62 14.12
N LEU A 635 7.45 -12.32 14.15
CA LEU A 635 7.45 -11.44 12.98
C LEU A 635 8.84 -10.94 12.57
N ILE A 636 9.73 -10.71 13.54
CA ILE A 636 11.10 -10.21 13.28
C ILE A 636 12.03 -11.37 12.91
N PHE A 637 12.04 -12.47 13.65
CA PHE A 637 13.08 -13.51 13.48
C PHE A 637 12.56 -14.73 12.74
N ILE A 638 11.45 -15.30 13.21
CA ILE A 638 11.04 -16.66 12.84
C ILE A 638 10.44 -16.70 11.42
N LEU A 639 9.37 -15.93 11.17
CA LEU A 639 8.63 -16.03 9.90
C LEU A 639 9.46 -15.58 8.70
N PRO A 640 10.17 -14.42 8.70
CA PRO A 640 10.97 -13.99 7.55
C PRO A 640 12.10 -14.96 7.22
N ALA A 641 12.78 -15.51 8.23
CA ALA A 641 13.82 -16.52 8.03
C ALA A 641 13.28 -17.81 7.43
N ILE A 642 12.19 -18.33 7.98
CA ILE A 642 11.60 -19.58 7.52
C ILE A 642 11.02 -19.42 6.10
N PHE A 643 10.36 -18.29 5.82
CA PHE A 643 9.89 -17.96 4.47
C PHE A 643 11.06 -17.90 3.50
N TYR A 644 12.17 -17.25 3.87
CA TYR A 644 13.38 -17.20 3.05
C TYR A 644 13.93 -18.58 2.72
N ILE A 645 14.10 -19.45 3.71
CA ILE A 645 14.66 -20.79 3.53
C ILE A 645 13.79 -21.64 2.59
N ARG A 646 12.46 -21.56 2.75
CA ARG A 646 11.50 -22.39 2.00
C ARG A 646 11.19 -21.87 0.61
N ILE A 647 11.12 -20.56 0.44
CA ILE A 647 10.68 -19.93 -0.80
C ILE A 647 11.84 -19.81 -1.80
N VAL A 648 13.04 -19.48 -1.34
CA VAL A 648 14.20 -19.30 -2.23
C VAL A 648 14.68 -20.67 -2.72
N PRO A 649 14.63 -20.95 -4.04
CA PRO A 649 14.95 -22.27 -4.58
C PRO A 649 16.39 -22.68 -4.28
N GLU A 650 16.60 -23.97 -4.03
CA GLU A 650 17.94 -24.54 -3.78
C GLU A 650 18.87 -24.39 -4.99
N ASP A 651 18.30 -24.34 -6.19
CA ASP A 651 19.03 -24.12 -7.45
C ASP A 651 19.64 -22.71 -7.53
N GLN A 652 19.07 -21.72 -6.83
CA GLN A 652 19.65 -20.38 -6.72
C GLN A 652 20.59 -20.28 -5.52
N GLU A 653 20.20 -20.84 -4.37
CA GLU A 653 20.98 -20.83 -3.14
C GLU A 653 20.88 -22.19 -2.42
N PRO A 654 21.95 -23.00 -2.44
CA PRO A 654 21.94 -24.32 -1.79
C PRO A 654 21.82 -24.16 -0.27
N LEU A 655 21.29 -25.19 0.41
CA LEU A 655 21.09 -25.17 1.88
C LEU A 655 22.39 -24.92 2.68
N LYS A 656 23.55 -25.32 2.13
CA LYS A 656 24.87 -25.09 2.74
C LYS A 656 25.45 -23.69 2.44
N SER A 657 24.73 -22.84 1.72
CA SER A 657 25.19 -21.48 1.44
C SER A 657 25.17 -20.61 2.70
N ARG A 658 26.12 -19.69 2.81
CA ARG A 658 26.20 -18.71 3.91
C ARG A 658 24.87 -18.00 4.23
N PRO A 659 24.09 -17.47 3.25
CA PRO A 659 22.83 -16.79 3.54
C PRO A 659 21.75 -17.70 4.15
N LYS A 660 21.63 -18.96 3.70
CA LYS A 660 20.66 -19.90 4.30
C LYS A 660 21.08 -20.36 5.69
N ILE A 661 22.37 -20.55 5.94
CA ILE A 661 22.88 -20.84 7.30
C ILE A 661 22.60 -19.65 8.23
N GLN A 662 22.84 -18.42 7.78
CA GLN A 662 22.51 -17.21 8.54
C GLN A 662 21.01 -17.13 8.85
N ALA A 663 20.13 -17.42 7.88
CA ALA A 663 18.69 -17.45 8.12
C ALA A 663 18.29 -18.53 9.14
N ILE A 664 18.90 -19.72 9.12
CA ILE A 664 18.64 -20.78 10.11
C ILE A 664 19.05 -20.33 11.51
N CYS A 665 20.26 -19.76 11.67
CA CYS A 665 20.72 -19.22 12.94
C CYS A 665 19.80 -18.09 13.42
N PHE A 666 19.31 -17.25 12.50
CA PHE A 666 18.39 -16.15 12.80
C PHE A 666 17.03 -16.67 13.30
N ALA A 667 16.46 -17.70 12.68
CA ALA A 667 15.24 -18.35 13.15
C ALA A 667 15.43 -19.00 14.54
N ALA A 668 16.56 -19.70 14.75
CA ALA A 668 16.88 -20.34 16.02
C ALA A 668 17.02 -19.31 17.16
N LEU A 669 17.69 -18.18 16.89
CA LEU A 669 17.78 -17.06 17.82
C LEU A 669 16.38 -16.54 18.20
N GLY A 670 15.46 -16.45 17.24
CA GLY A 670 14.07 -16.08 17.47
C GLY A 670 13.33 -17.02 18.43
N PHE A 671 13.47 -18.33 18.25
CA PHE A 671 12.87 -19.32 19.16
C PHE A 671 13.47 -19.26 20.57
N ILE A 672 14.80 -19.14 20.68
CA ILE A 672 15.48 -18.99 21.97
C ILE A 672 14.97 -17.73 22.67
N PHE A 673 14.91 -16.61 21.94
CA PHE A 673 14.45 -15.34 22.47
C PHE A 673 12.99 -15.41 22.97
N MET A 674 12.10 -16.05 22.20
CA MET A 674 10.70 -16.24 22.56
C MET A 674 10.55 -17.11 23.82
N ILE A 675 11.20 -18.28 23.87
CA ILE A 675 11.12 -19.19 25.02
C ILE A 675 11.69 -18.54 26.27
N MET A 676 12.86 -17.90 26.15
CA MET A 676 13.53 -17.23 27.27
C MET A 676 12.67 -16.09 27.83
N SER A 677 12.20 -15.19 26.97
CA SER A 677 11.40 -14.03 27.40
C SER A 677 10.07 -14.45 28.02
N LEU A 678 9.38 -15.42 27.41
CA LEU A 678 8.12 -15.94 27.95
C LEU A 678 8.33 -16.61 29.31
N SER A 679 9.39 -17.41 29.45
CA SER A 679 9.71 -18.08 30.72
C SER A 679 9.98 -17.07 31.82
N PHE A 680 10.75 -16.01 31.56
CA PHE A 680 11.02 -14.98 32.55
C PHE A 680 9.77 -14.21 32.96
N ILE A 681 8.88 -13.87 32.01
CA ILE A 681 7.62 -13.19 32.31
C ILE A 681 6.71 -14.07 33.17
N ILE A 682 6.57 -15.35 32.81
CA ILE A 682 5.76 -16.32 33.58
C ILE A 682 6.33 -16.50 34.99
N ILE A 683 7.65 -16.56 35.15
CA ILE A 683 8.31 -16.66 36.46
C ILE A 683 8.07 -15.38 37.28
N ASN A 684 8.16 -14.19 36.68
CA ASN A 684 7.90 -12.94 37.39
C ASN A 684 6.43 -12.89 37.88
N TRP A 685 5.48 -13.30 37.05
CA TRP A 685 4.07 -13.39 37.47
C TRP A 685 3.83 -14.45 38.55
N SER A 686 4.45 -15.63 38.47
CA SER A 686 4.24 -16.72 39.43
C SER A 686 4.88 -16.44 40.79
N THR A 687 5.98 -15.70 40.82
CA THR A 687 6.67 -15.30 42.05
C THR A 687 6.01 -14.11 42.76
N GLY A 688 4.95 -13.53 42.17
CA GLY A 688 4.16 -12.46 42.78
C GLY A 688 4.88 -11.12 42.92
N GLN A 689 6.07 -10.96 42.33
CA GLN A 689 6.80 -9.68 42.36
C GLN A 689 6.06 -8.56 41.62
N SER A 690 5.11 -8.90 40.73
CA SER A 690 4.26 -7.95 40.02
C SER A 690 3.21 -7.24 40.89
N GLN A 691 2.86 -7.77 42.07
CA GLN A 691 1.82 -7.19 42.93
C GLN A 691 2.31 -6.11 43.91
N SER A 692 3.62 -5.87 44.06
CA SER A 692 4.11 -4.92 45.10
C SER A 692 4.25 -3.46 44.67
N ILE A 693 3.94 -3.09 43.41
CA ILE A 693 4.19 -1.72 42.89
C ILE A 693 2.96 -1.09 42.19
N GLY A 694 1.78 -1.69 42.25
CA GLY A 694 0.58 -1.11 41.61
C GLY A 694 -0.70 -1.40 42.37
N GLY A 695 -0.92 -0.70 43.48
CA GLY A 695 -2.12 -0.83 44.30
C GLY A 695 -2.50 0.49 44.95
N HIS A 696 -3.45 1.17 44.29
CA HIS A 696 -4.21 2.39 44.66
C HIS A 696 -3.58 3.75 44.36
#